data_AF-A0A286C951-F1
#
_entry.id   AF-A0A286C951-F1
#
_cell.length_a   1.000
_cell.length_b   1.000
_cell.length_c   1.000
_cell.angle_alpha   90.00
_cell.angle_beta   90.00
_cell.angle_gamma   90.00
#
_symmetry.space_group_name_H-M   'P 1'
#
loop_
_entity.id
_entity.type
_entity.pdbx_description
1 polymer ?
#
loop_
_entity_poly.entity_id
_entity_poly.type
_entity_poly.pdbx_seq_one_letter_code
_entity_poly.pdbx_strand_id
1 'polypeptide(L)'
;MRAQAQNRSNADHVGERPTPRPVTITAPPPLIALQRAAGNAAVTRAIQRARDEHHPEGERGAAGERDGDGPVPVQRRPSVLDAVGSPGRPLEGRILQRAEQAYGMDFGHVRVHSGPVARRSAEELGALAYTTGSHIVLGGNSVSDEVMYEEVDHVRQQALGPVPGTDNGRGERISHPDDPFERSAGSNGRRMARGADPDLSLPGAAAPGGVIQRSADTGAPVPVQRADRPGPAATSAASPPAMVRLARLLVGGSQEIRNKQVRDVIHKRVRGGPRFTDEELQAIRAVESEDPKWLKTVGLCTHAEAEAYIKAGDFRGWLQQPEGKRLLVATLRWQQNIEDRAQGIPPAKSTRSDYQLGRHMAMHAEETPPSEKDQLEGERNVQIFQTFVKTFLPPGISDDVPDADQHRRRVERGTELLTRIFLILKEGLKVFNPEAGIHEDFKDDVAHALAYGGRVNVRIPQLADGQHGYELPQWLHITKEDRKAWEPRSTPAAPVYRRGFGTHHMEIGDNEKDGTRGGFVEKGEIGATVQNWLDPHSHLYGLPLAVGGMGNNDYHGDTILPDESYGHLFMGYKPPTSKRDGALQVGIETAGPGGRTPDGYEHGVTSSEKNNNPVSHLGGHKDDKPGAKAPLGSSQRHVDLREFGDWVQKLKRLEKDWTTEFAKATTHAERAALYRDLIGKRNGPGS
;
A
#
# COMPACT_ATOMS: atom_id res chain seq x y z
N MET A 1 -35.01 9.56 48.61
CA MET A 1 -35.69 10.57 49.47
C MET A 1 -35.62 11.90 48.72
N ARG A 2 -36.74 12.60 48.47
CA ARG A 2 -37.31 13.70 49.30
C ARG A 2 -36.29 14.83 49.60
N ALA A 3 -36.57 16.11 49.34
CA ALA A 3 -37.75 16.69 48.66
C ALA A 3 -37.51 18.12 48.10
N GLN A 4 -38.19 18.38 46.97
CA GLN A 4 -38.97 19.58 46.60
C GLN A 4 -38.54 20.99 47.05
N ALA A 5 -38.49 21.89 46.06
CA ALA A 5 -39.34 23.09 46.05
C ALA A 5 -40.03 23.20 44.67
N GLN A 6 -41.27 23.71 44.63
CA GLN A 6 -42.06 23.90 43.40
C GLN A 6 -42.79 25.25 43.48
N ASN A 7 -43.01 25.90 42.33
CA ASN A 7 -44.35 26.44 42.05
C ASN A 7 -44.63 26.54 40.53
N ARG A 8 -45.90 26.71 40.14
CA ARG A 8 -46.39 26.74 38.75
C ARG A 8 -47.58 27.70 38.56
N SER A 9 -47.58 28.45 37.45
CA SER A 9 -48.73 28.70 36.55
C SER A 9 -48.21 29.51 35.33
N ASN A 10 -48.54 29.24 34.06
CA ASN A 10 -49.85 29.19 33.37
C ASN A 10 -50.65 30.52 33.48
N ALA A 11 -51.23 31.09 32.42
CA ALA A 11 -51.16 30.86 30.96
C ALA A 11 -51.77 32.12 30.25
N ASP A 12 -51.97 32.28 28.94
CA ASP A 12 -51.73 31.46 27.73
C ASP A 12 -51.71 32.39 26.48
N HIS A 13 -51.17 31.99 25.31
CA HIS A 13 -51.41 32.67 24.02
C HIS A 13 -51.18 31.78 22.77
N VAL A 14 -51.95 32.03 21.71
CA VAL A 14 -52.15 31.10 20.59
C VAL A 14 -51.62 31.64 19.25
N GLY A 15 -50.76 30.85 18.61
CA GLY A 15 -50.77 30.58 17.17
C GLY A 15 -50.40 31.68 16.17
N GLU A 16 -49.25 31.51 15.51
CA GLU A 16 -49.15 31.68 14.05
C GLU A 16 -48.01 30.81 13.47
N ARG A 17 -48.11 30.42 12.18
CA ARG A 17 -47.05 29.69 11.46
C ARG A 17 -46.40 30.62 10.43
N PRO A 18 -45.08 30.89 10.49
CA PRO A 18 -44.40 31.64 9.43
C PRO A 18 -44.32 30.82 8.14
N THR A 19 -44.61 31.47 7.01
CA THR A 19 -44.47 30.87 5.66
C THR A 19 -43.02 30.90 5.18
N PRO A 20 -42.57 29.90 4.40
CA PRO A 20 -41.21 29.89 3.85
C PRO A 20 -41.06 30.93 2.73
N ARG A 21 -39.96 31.70 2.77
CA ARG A 21 -39.54 32.55 1.64
C ARG A 21 -39.02 31.70 0.48
N PRO A 22 -39.14 32.17 -0.78
CA PRO A 22 -38.71 31.41 -1.95
C PRO A 22 -37.18 31.26 -1.99
N VAL A 23 -36.72 30.08 -2.41
CA VAL A 23 -35.30 29.76 -2.60
C VAL A 23 -34.83 30.31 -3.94
N THR A 24 -33.79 31.15 -3.94
CA THR A 24 -33.09 31.55 -5.16
C THR A 24 -32.28 30.39 -5.72
N ILE A 25 -32.64 29.94 -6.92
CA ILE A 25 -31.90 28.87 -7.62
C ILE A 25 -30.56 29.42 -8.09
N THR A 26 -29.46 28.89 -7.55
CA THR A 26 -28.11 29.15 -8.05
C THR A 26 -27.91 28.53 -9.44
N ALA A 27 -27.17 29.24 -10.30
CA ALA A 27 -26.89 28.77 -11.65
C ALA A 27 -26.02 27.49 -11.64
N PRO A 28 -26.25 26.52 -12.55
CA PRO A 28 -25.50 25.28 -12.59
C PRO A 28 -24.06 25.50 -13.09
N PRO A 29 -23.11 24.60 -12.75
CA PRO A 29 -21.73 24.65 -13.24
C PRO A 29 -21.64 24.74 -14.78
N PRO A 30 -20.62 25.43 -15.34
CA PRO A 30 -20.56 25.79 -16.76
C PRO A 30 -20.62 24.60 -17.73
N LEU A 31 -20.12 23.42 -17.34
CA LEU A 31 -20.25 22.19 -18.13
C LEU A 31 -21.71 21.75 -18.33
N ILE A 32 -22.58 21.91 -17.33
CA ILE A 32 -24.01 21.54 -17.43
C ILE A 32 -24.77 22.55 -18.30
N ALA A 33 -24.38 23.82 -18.26
CA ALA A 33 -24.91 24.83 -19.18
C ALA A 33 -24.52 24.51 -20.64
N LEU A 34 -23.25 24.18 -20.89
CA LEU A 34 -22.75 23.80 -22.21
C LEU A 34 -23.41 22.50 -22.72
N GLN A 35 -23.58 21.51 -21.84
CA GLN A 35 -24.26 20.25 -22.14
C GLN A 35 -25.71 20.45 -22.57
N ARG A 36 -26.45 21.36 -21.92
CA ARG A 36 -27.84 21.68 -22.27
C ARG A 36 -27.96 22.53 -23.53
N ALA A 37 -26.97 23.38 -23.84
CA ALA A 37 -26.98 24.25 -25.01
C ALA A 37 -26.53 23.55 -26.31
N ALA A 38 -25.48 22.72 -26.25
CA ALA A 38 -24.87 22.09 -27.43
C ALA A 38 -25.19 20.59 -27.58
N GLY A 39 -25.72 19.96 -26.52
CA GLY A 39 -26.01 18.53 -26.47
C GLY A 39 -24.77 17.65 -26.25
N ASN A 40 -24.99 16.45 -25.69
CA ASN A 40 -23.92 15.53 -25.30
C ASN A 40 -22.91 15.27 -26.43
N ALA A 41 -23.37 15.03 -27.67
CA ALA A 41 -22.48 14.73 -28.80
C ALA A 41 -21.56 15.90 -29.22
N ALA A 42 -21.95 17.15 -28.95
CA ALA A 42 -21.05 18.29 -29.16
C ALA A 42 -20.01 18.38 -28.04
N VAL A 43 -20.42 18.19 -26.77
CA VAL A 43 -19.51 18.16 -25.62
C VAL A 43 -18.51 17.02 -25.73
N THR A 44 -18.92 15.81 -26.14
CA THR A 44 -18.00 14.69 -26.40
C THR A 44 -16.98 15.03 -27.48
N ARG A 45 -17.39 15.69 -28.58
CA ARG A 45 -16.45 16.11 -29.65
C ARG A 45 -15.52 17.25 -29.21
N ALA A 46 -15.95 18.14 -28.33
CA ALA A 46 -15.09 19.16 -27.74
C ALA A 46 -14.05 18.55 -26.78
N ILE A 47 -14.47 17.60 -25.93
CA ILE A 47 -13.57 16.84 -25.04
C ILE A 47 -12.61 15.97 -25.85
N GLN A 48 -13.03 15.41 -26.99
CA GLN A 48 -12.16 14.66 -27.89
C GLN A 48 -11.10 15.58 -28.49
N ARG A 49 -11.48 16.71 -29.12
CA ARG A 49 -10.51 17.68 -29.64
C ARG A 49 -9.53 18.19 -28.59
N ALA A 50 -10.00 18.52 -27.39
CA ALA A 50 -9.13 18.95 -26.30
C ALA A 50 -8.15 17.86 -25.79
N ARG A 51 -8.40 16.57 -26.12
CA ARG A 51 -7.44 15.47 -25.90
C ARG A 51 -6.51 15.28 -27.09
N ASP A 52 -7.04 15.41 -28.31
CA ASP A 52 -6.25 15.33 -29.53
C ASP A 52 -5.21 16.50 -29.58
N GLU A 53 -5.57 17.67 -29.06
CA GLU A 53 -4.72 18.86 -28.81
C GLU A 53 -3.64 18.66 -27.70
N HIS A 54 -3.63 17.53 -26.99
CA HIS A 54 -2.61 17.19 -25.98
C HIS A 54 -1.54 16.20 -26.48
N HIS A 55 -1.54 15.85 -27.77
CA HIS A 55 -0.41 15.19 -28.42
C HIS A 55 0.46 16.24 -29.15
N PRO A 56 1.81 16.13 -29.11
CA PRO A 56 2.67 17.07 -29.82
C PRO A 56 2.53 16.89 -31.34
N GLU A 57 2.34 18.00 -32.06
CA GLU A 57 2.27 17.95 -33.53
C GLU A 57 3.65 17.65 -34.13
N GLY A 58 3.80 16.42 -34.64
CA GLY A 58 4.86 15.99 -35.54
C GLY A 58 4.25 15.36 -36.79
N GLU A 59 4.89 15.59 -37.93
CA GLU A 59 4.66 14.90 -39.22
C GLU A 59 3.24 15.01 -39.82
N ARG A 60 3.02 16.10 -40.58
CA ARG A 60 2.14 16.08 -41.74
C ARG A 60 2.94 16.33 -43.02
N GLY A 61 3.06 15.33 -43.89
CA GLY A 61 3.32 15.58 -45.31
C GLY A 61 4.19 14.60 -46.08
N ALA A 62 3.58 13.53 -46.61
CA ALA A 62 3.68 13.19 -48.03
C ALA A 62 2.60 12.16 -48.39
N ALA A 63 2.10 12.19 -49.63
CA ALA A 63 1.27 11.11 -50.17
C ALA A 63 2.12 10.22 -51.08
N GLY A 64 1.98 8.91 -50.95
CA GLY A 64 2.64 7.92 -51.80
C GLY A 64 1.96 6.55 -51.66
N GLU A 65 1.50 6.01 -52.78
CA GLU A 65 0.79 4.72 -52.82
C GLU A 65 1.78 3.54 -52.81
N ARG A 66 1.53 2.54 -51.96
CA ARG A 66 1.68 1.10 -52.25
C ARG A 66 1.18 0.20 -51.12
N ASP A 67 0.89 -1.04 -51.48
CA ASP A 67 0.17 -2.04 -50.69
C ASP A 67 0.95 -2.63 -49.52
N GLY A 68 0.23 -3.18 -48.54
CA GLY A 68 0.72 -4.26 -47.67
C GLY A 68 0.57 -4.04 -46.17
N ASP A 69 -0.37 -4.77 -45.57
CA ASP A 69 -0.51 -5.09 -44.13
C ASP A 69 -0.49 -3.90 -43.13
N GLY A 70 -1.69 -3.48 -42.69
CA GLY A 70 -1.85 -2.42 -41.69
C GLY A 70 -1.83 -2.96 -40.26
N PRO A 71 -1.17 -2.28 -39.29
CA PRO A 71 -1.07 -2.76 -37.92
C PRO A 71 -2.45 -2.84 -37.25
N VAL A 72 -2.78 -4.02 -36.72
CA VAL A 72 -4.05 -4.26 -36.02
C VAL A 72 -4.15 -3.32 -34.81
N PRO A 73 -5.21 -2.50 -34.67
CA PRO A 73 -5.31 -1.56 -33.57
C PRO A 73 -5.46 -2.31 -32.24
N VAL A 74 -4.46 -2.21 -31.38
CA VAL A 74 -4.44 -2.83 -30.05
C VAL A 74 -5.52 -2.17 -29.19
N GLN A 75 -6.72 -2.75 -29.17
CA GLN A 75 -7.80 -2.26 -28.32
C GLN A 75 -7.40 -2.41 -26.85
N ARG A 76 -7.27 -1.27 -26.16
CA ARG A 76 -7.02 -1.20 -24.71
C ARG A 76 -8.13 -1.96 -23.97
N ARG A 77 -7.74 -3.06 -23.32
CA ARG A 77 -8.60 -3.88 -22.46
C ARG A 77 -9.19 -3.02 -21.33
N PRO A 78 -10.52 -3.07 -21.08
CA PRO A 78 -11.16 -2.24 -20.06
C PRO A 78 -10.93 -2.80 -18.66
N SER A 79 -10.22 -2.04 -17.84
CA SER A 79 -10.01 -2.35 -16.42
C SER A 79 -11.29 -2.21 -15.59
N VAL A 80 -11.26 -2.72 -14.36
CA VAL A 80 -12.34 -2.48 -13.37
C VAL A 80 -12.61 -0.98 -13.18
N LEU A 81 -11.58 -0.12 -13.28
CA LEU A 81 -11.74 1.34 -13.22
C LEU A 81 -12.50 1.91 -14.43
N ASP A 82 -12.23 1.41 -15.64
CA ASP A 82 -12.97 1.80 -16.84
C ASP A 82 -14.45 1.35 -16.75
N ALA A 83 -14.71 0.21 -16.11
CA ALA A 83 -16.06 -0.29 -15.86
C ALA A 83 -16.85 0.57 -14.87
N VAL A 84 -16.32 0.86 -13.68
CA VAL A 84 -17.04 1.67 -12.67
C VAL A 84 -17.07 3.16 -12.99
N GLY A 85 -16.15 3.64 -13.83
CA GLY A 85 -16.19 4.97 -14.44
C GLY A 85 -17.23 5.12 -15.57
N SER A 86 -17.89 4.03 -15.98
CA SER A 86 -18.97 4.07 -16.97
C SER A 86 -20.33 4.48 -16.33
N PRO A 87 -21.37 4.81 -17.12
CA PRO A 87 -22.67 5.20 -16.56
C PRO A 87 -23.40 4.03 -15.87
N GLY A 88 -23.50 4.10 -14.53
CA GLY A 88 -24.27 3.16 -13.71
C GLY A 88 -25.69 3.64 -13.38
N ARG A 89 -26.62 2.69 -13.22
CA ARG A 89 -28.00 2.92 -12.72
C ARG A 89 -28.10 2.59 -11.22
N PRO A 90 -29.08 3.10 -10.47
CA PRO A 90 -29.38 2.55 -9.13
C PRO A 90 -29.83 1.08 -9.21
N LEU A 91 -29.84 0.39 -8.07
CA LEU A 91 -30.51 -0.91 -7.93
C LEU A 91 -31.98 -0.85 -8.37
N GLU A 92 -32.51 -1.96 -8.88
CA GLU A 92 -33.94 -2.11 -9.16
C GLU A 92 -34.73 -1.97 -7.85
N GLY A 93 -35.79 -1.15 -7.83
CA GLY A 93 -36.52 -0.82 -6.60
C GLY A 93 -37.02 -2.02 -5.78
N ARG A 94 -37.34 -3.13 -6.45
CA ARG A 94 -37.72 -4.41 -5.81
C ARG A 94 -36.54 -5.07 -5.07
N ILE A 95 -35.39 -5.18 -5.74
CA ILE A 95 -34.14 -5.71 -5.15
C ILE A 95 -33.70 -4.80 -3.99
N LEU A 96 -33.73 -3.48 -4.20
CA LEU A 96 -33.39 -2.46 -3.22
C LEU A 96 -34.23 -2.60 -1.95
N GLN A 97 -35.56 -2.50 -2.05
CA GLN A 97 -36.46 -2.58 -0.90
C GLN A 97 -36.32 -3.91 -0.13
N ARG A 98 -36.18 -5.04 -0.84
CA ARG A 98 -36.00 -6.35 -0.20
C ARG A 98 -34.64 -6.47 0.49
N ALA A 99 -33.57 -5.94 -0.09
CA ALA A 99 -32.25 -5.91 0.54
C ALA A 99 -32.22 -5.02 1.79
N GLU A 100 -32.77 -3.80 1.69
CA GLU A 100 -32.83 -2.85 2.82
C GLU A 100 -33.65 -3.43 3.99
N GLN A 101 -34.78 -4.09 3.69
CA GLN A 101 -35.58 -4.81 4.68
C GLN A 101 -34.83 -5.98 5.34
N ALA A 102 -34.12 -6.79 4.55
CA ALA A 102 -33.52 -8.04 5.02
C ALA A 102 -32.17 -7.86 5.73
N TYR A 103 -31.39 -6.83 5.36
CA TYR A 103 -30.10 -6.52 5.96
C TYR A 103 -30.15 -5.38 6.98
N GLY A 104 -31.22 -4.57 7.00
CA GLY A 104 -31.40 -3.46 7.94
C GLY A 104 -30.48 -2.25 7.69
N MET A 105 -30.04 -2.05 6.46
CA MET A 105 -29.10 -0.99 6.05
C MET A 105 -29.49 -0.38 4.68
N ASP A 106 -29.13 0.87 4.43
CA ASP A 106 -29.32 1.56 3.15
C ASP A 106 -28.48 0.92 2.02
N PHE A 107 -29.08 0.79 0.83
CA PHE A 107 -28.35 0.48 -0.41
C PHE A 107 -28.66 1.48 -1.54
N GLY A 108 -29.36 2.60 -1.28
CA GLY A 108 -29.67 3.63 -2.26
C GLY A 108 -28.44 4.31 -2.89
N HIS A 109 -27.28 4.18 -2.24
CA HIS A 109 -25.98 4.61 -2.75
C HIS A 109 -25.37 3.67 -3.83
N VAL A 110 -25.82 2.41 -3.93
CA VAL A 110 -25.24 1.39 -4.84
C VAL A 110 -25.52 1.71 -6.32
N ARG A 111 -24.54 1.43 -7.20
CA ARG A 111 -24.67 1.62 -8.66
C ARG A 111 -24.36 0.33 -9.43
N VAL A 112 -25.30 -0.07 -10.30
CA VAL A 112 -25.20 -1.23 -11.19
C VAL A 112 -24.76 -0.77 -12.58
N HIS A 113 -23.64 -1.31 -13.06
CA HIS A 113 -23.05 -1.02 -14.36
C HIS A 113 -23.24 -2.22 -15.31
N SER A 114 -23.90 -1.99 -16.45
CA SER A 114 -24.19 -3.05 -17.44
C SER A 114 -23.97 -2.57 -18.89
N GLY A 115 -23.21 -1.50 -19.07
CA GLY A 115 -22.83 -0.98 -20.39
C GLY A 115 -21.71 -1.80 -21.06
N PRO A 116 -21.37 -1.53 -22.32
CA PRO A 116 -20.38 -2.33 -23.07
C PRO A 116 -18.97 -2.37 -22.45
N VAL A 117 -18.59 -1.38 -21.64
CA VAL A 117 -17.30 -1.36 -20.92
C VAL A 117 -17.36 -2.28 -19.70
N ALA A 118 -18.39 -2.13 -18.87
CA ALA A 118 -18.69 -2.98 -17.71
C ALA A 118 -18.76 -4.46 -18.08
N ARG A 119 -19.52 -4.78 -19.14
CA ARG A 119 -19.62 -6.14 -19.69
C ARG A 119 -18.26 -6.75 -20.01
N ARG A 120 -17.45 -6.08 -20.83
CA ARG A 120 -16.13 -6.58 -21.24
C ARG A 120 -15.18 -6.76 -20.05
N SER A 121 -15.29 -5.92 -19.03
CA SER A 121 -14.48 -6.07 -17.80
C SER A 121 -14.88 -7.33 -17.03
N ALA A 122 -16.19 -7.58 -16.84
CA ALA A 122 -16.67 -8.83 -16.22
C ALA A 122 -16.37 -10.08 -17.07
N GLU A 123 -16.50 -9.98 -18.40
CA GLU A 123 -16.10 -11.01 -19.36
C GLU A 123 -14.59 -11.34 -19.24
N GLU A 124 -13.72 -10.34 -19.03
CA GLU A 124 -12.28 -10.53 -18.81
C GLU A 124 -11.91 -11.11 -17.43
N LEU A 125 -12.77 -10.93 -16.43
CA LEU A 125 -12.66 -11.57 -15.12
C LEU A 125 -13.32 -12.96 -15.07
N GLY A 126 -13.98 -13.40 -16.15
CA GLY A 126 -14.71 -14.67 -16.23
C GLY A 126 -16.01 -14.70 -15.41
N ALA A 127 -16.56 -13.53 -15.05
CA ALA A 127 -17.60 -13.37 -14.05
C ALA A 127 -18.97 -13.01 -14.66
N LEU A 128 -20.06 -13.53 -14.08
CA LEU A 128 -21.44 -13.16 -14.46
C LEU A 128 -21.80 -11.75 -13.97
N ALA A 129 -21.38 -11.45 -12.74
CA ALA A 129 -21.31 -10.13 -12.14
C ALA A 129 -20.09 -10.08 -11.21
N TYR A 130 -19.74 -8.90 -10.70
CA TYR A 130 -18.83 -8.74 -9.56
C TYR A 130 -19.08 -7.41 -8.82
N THR A 131 -18.67 -7.35 -7.54
CA THR A 131 -18.85 -6.17 -6.68
C THR A 131 -17.53 -5.56 -6.22
N THR A 132 -17.41 -4.24 -6.37
CA THR A 132 -16.28 -3.44 -5.86
C THR A 132 -16.78 -2.16 -5.20
N GLY A 133 -16.60 -2.06 -3.88
CA GLY A 133 -17.17 -1.00 -3.05
C GLY A 133 -18.69 -0.93 -3.19
N SER A 134 -19.20 0.22 -3.62
CA SER A 134 -20.63 0.44 -3.88
C SER A 134 -21.05 0.20 -5.33
N HIS A 135 -20.22 -0.50 -6.12
CA HIS A 135 -20.46 -0.75 -7.54
C HIS A 135 -20.62 -2.24 -7.84
N ILE A 136 -21.73 -2.60 -8.47
CA ILE A 136 -21.99 -3.92 -9.02
C ILE A 136 -21.80 -3.83 -10.54
N VAL A 137 -21.02 -4.72 -11.14
CA VAL A 137 -20.71 -4.73 -12.57
C VAL A 137 -21.23 -6.03 -13.17
N LEU A 138 -21.97 -5.98 -14.28
CA LEU A 138 -22.61 -7.14 -14.91
C LEU A 138 -21.93 -7.51 -16.24
N GLY A 139 -21.65 -8.81 -16.43
CA GLY A 139 -21.23 -9.38 -17.73
C GLY A 139 -22.37 -9.45 -18.76
N GLY A 140 -23.62 -9.37 -18.31
CA GLY A 140 -24.82 -9.29 -19.14
C GLY A 140 -25.61 -7.98 -18.98
N ASN A 141 -26.68 -7.84 -19.74
CA ASN A 141 -27.63 -6.72 -19.57
C ASN A 141 -28.42 -6.84 -18.24
N SER A 142 -28.52 -8.08 -17.74
CA SER A 142 -29.12 -8.49 -16.47
C SER A 142 -28.50 -9.81 -16.01
N VAL A 143 -28.59 -10.12 -14.73
CA VAL A 143 -28.31 -11.44 -14.14
C VAL A 143 -29.56 -11.92 -13.37
N SER A 144 -29.53 -13.10 -12.76
CA SER A 144 -30.64 -13.59 -11.94
C SER A 144 -30.75 -12.86 -10.61
N ASP A 145 -31.93 -12.93 -9.97
CA ASP A 145 -32.11 -12.44 -8.59
C ASP A 145 -31.11 -13.07 -7.61
N GLU A 146 -30.78 -14.35 -7.78
CA GLU A 146 -29.79 -15.07 -6.94
C GLU A 146 -28.43 -14.37 -6.97
N VAL A 147 -27.92 -14.08 -8.18
CA VAL A 147 -26.66 -13.35 -8.37
C VAL A 147 -26.80 -11.90 -7.90
N MET A 148 -27.90 -11.20 -8.21
CA MET A 148 -28.09 -9.81 -7.74
C MET A 148 -28.06 -9.70 -6.20
N TYR A 149 -28.61 -10.67 -5.46
CA TYR A 149 -28.59 -10.66 -4.00
C TYR A 149 -27.25 -11.15 -3.41
N GLU A 150 -26.51 -12.00 -4.11
CA GLU A 150 -25.12 -12.39 -3.81
C GLU A 150 -24.19 -11.17 -3.91
N GLU A 151 -24.27 -10.41 -5.01
CA GLU A 151 -23.55 -9.13 -5.17
C GLU A 151 -23.92 -8.09 -4.10
N VAL A 152 -25.19 -8.01 -3.70
CA VAL A 152 -25.62 -7.11 -2.62
C VAL A 152 -25.12 -7.56 -1.24
N ASP A 153 -24.97 -8.86 -0.96
CA ASP A 153 -24.28 -9.31 0.26
C ASP A 153 -22.78 -8.96 0.18
N HIS A 154 -22.13 -9.01 -0.99
CA HIS A 154 -20.76 -8.52 -1.14
C HIS A 154 -20.62 -7.01 -0.86
N VAL A 155 -21.58 -6.17 -1.28
CA VAL A 155 -21.60 -4.73 -0.89
C VAL A 155 -21.64 -4.61 0.64
N ARG A 156 -22.52 -5.37 1.30
CA ARG A 156 -22.64 -5.40 2.76
C ARG A 156 -21.35 -5.89 3.43
N GLN A 157 -20.73 -6.97 2.93
CA GLN A 157 -19.49 -7.52 3.47
C GLN A 157 -18.35 -6.48 3.38
N GLN A 158 -18.18 -5.84 2.22
CA GLN A 158 -17.16 -4.81 2.01
C GLN A 158 -17.41 -3.52 2.83
N ALA A 159 -18.67 -3.20 3.13
CA ALA A 159 -19.04 -2.11 4.03
C ALA A 159 -18.76 -2.43 5.52
N LEU A 160 -18.75 -3.71 5.91
CA LEU A 160 -18.52 -4.15 7.28
C LEU A 160 -17.03 -4.42 7.60
N GLY A 161 -16.18 -4.61 6.60
CA GLY A 161 -14.72 -4.67 6.79
C GLY A 161 -13.93 -5.21 5.58
N PRO A 162 -12.59 -5.35 5.71
CA PRO A 162 -11.76 -5.91 4.66
C PRO A 162 -12.08 -7.40 4.41
N VAL A 163 -12.60 -7.70 3.22
CA VAL A 163 -12.87 -9.07 2.77
C VAL A 163 -11.57 -9.70 2.22
N PRO A 164 -11.26 -10.98 2.51
CA PRO A 164 -10.16 -11.70 1.87
C PRO A 164 -10.36 -11.80 0.35
N GLY A 165 -9.26 -11.71 -0.41
CA GLY A 165 -9.27 -11.91 -1.86
C GLY A 165 -7.89 -12.29 -2.37
N THR A 166 -7.85 -13.15 -3.39
CA THR A 166 -6.66 -13.65 -4.07
C THR A 166 -6.23 -12.67 -5.17
N ASP A 167 -4.93 -12.42 -5.32
CA ASP A 167 -4.40 -11.58 -6.41
C ASP A 167 -4.50 -12.33 -7.75
N ASN A 168 -5.11 -11.71 -8.76
CA ASN A 168 -5.29 -12.30 -10.09
C ASN A 168 -4.05 -12.14 -11.01
N GLY A 169 -2.96 -11.54 -10.53
CA GLY A 169 -1.78 -11.23 -11.34
C GLY A 169 -1.94 -9.99 -12.22
N ARG A 170 -3.00 -9.21 -12.03
CA ARG A 170 -3.22 -7.87 -12.63
C ARG A 170 -3.26 -6.75 -11.57
N GLY A 171 -2.96 -7.07 -10.30
CA GLY A 171 -3.08 -6.14 -9.18
C GLY A 171 -4.52 -5.92 -8.70
N GLU A 172 -5.43 -6.85 -9.02
CA GLU A 172 -6.83 -6.86 -8.58
C GLU A 172 -7.04 -8.05 -7.63
N ARG A 173 -7.78 -7.86 -6.54
CA ARG A 173 -8.09 -8.92 -5.57
C ARG A 173 -9.49 -9.45 -5.81
N ILE A 174 -9.59 -10.71 -6.27
CA ILE A 174 -10.85 -11.41 -6.51
C ILE A 174 -11.06 -12.44 -5.39
N SER A 175 -12.27 -12.59 -4.88
CA SER A 175 -12.61 -13.70 -4.00
C SER A 175 -12.42 -15.04 -4.72
N HIS A 176 -11.96 -16.06 -4.00
CA HIS A 176 -12.00 -17.43 -4.53
C HIS A 176 -13.41 -18.00 -4.32
N PRO A 177 -13.94 -18.85 -5.23
CA PRO A 177 -15.20 -19.57 -5.02
C PRO A 177 -15.29 -20.42 -3.72
N ASP A 178 -14.14 -20.65 -3.07
CA ASP A 178 -14.02 -21.37 -1.79
C ASP A 178 -13.77 -20.45 -0.58
N ASP A 179 -13.82 -19.12 -0.74
CA ASP A 179 -13.69 -18.22 0.40
C ASP A 179 -14.95 -18.28 1.29
N PRO A 180 -14.82 -18.12 2.62
CA PRO A 180 -15.97 -18.12 3.53
C PRO A 180 -17.00 -17.03 3.20
N PHE A 181 -16.53 -15.90 2.65
CA PHE A 181 -17.34 -14.76 2.25
C PHE A 181 -18.12 -15.01 0.94
N GLU A 182 -17.52 -15.70 -0.04
CA GLU A 182 -18.21 -16.14 -1.26
C GLU A 182 -19.33 -17.14 -0.93
N ARG A 183 -19.01 -18.18 -0.15
CA ARG A 183 -20.02 -19.18 0.25
C ARG A 183 -21.13 -18.56 1.11
N SER A 184 -20.85 -17.49 1.85
CA SER A 184 -21.87 -16.68 2.54
C SER A 184 -22.74 -15.92 1.54
N ALA A 185 -22.13 -15.18 0.62
CA ALA A 185 -22.82 -14.36 -0.36
C ALA A 185 -23.77 -15.20 -1.23
N GLY A 186 -23.32 -16.31 -1.81
CA GLY A 186 -24.19 -17.18 -2.60
C GLY A 186 -25.24 -17.94 -1.79
N SER A 187 -24.97 -18.25 -0.52
CA SER A 187 -25.98 -18.78 0.40
C SER A 187 -27.09 -17.75 0.65
N ASN A 188 -26.70 -16.48 0.87
CA ASN A 188 -27.61 -15.36 1.06
C ASN A 188 -28.37 -15.01 -0.23
N GLY A 189 -27.71 -15.04 -1.40
CA GLY A 189 -28.33 -14.90 -2.70
C GLY A 189 -29.43 -15.94 -2.94
N ARG A 190 -29.14 -17.23 -2.66
CA ARG A 190 -30.13 -18.33 -2.73
C ARG A 190 -31.29 -18.16 -1.76
N ARG A 191 -31.05 -17.67 -0.54
CA ARG A 191 -32.10 -17.39 0.45
C ARG A 191 -33.01 -16.26 -0.05
N MET A 192 -32.41 -15.13 -0.40
CA MET A 192 -33.08 -13.90 -0.79
C MET A 192 -33.91 -14.06 -2.07
N ALA A 193 -33.36 -14.72 -3.10
CA ALA A 193 -34.09 -15.02 -4.33
C ALA A 193 -35.28 -15.98 -4.13
N ARG A 194 -35.29 -16.75 -3.03
CA ARG A 194 -36.40 -17.62 -2.62
C ARG A 194 -37.33 -16.97 -1.59
N GLY A 195 -37.15 -15.68 -1.30
CA GLY A 195 -37.95 -14.93 -0.32
C GLY A 195 -37.64 -15.24 1.15
N ALA A 196 -36.59 -16.02 1.44
CA ALA A 196 -36.10 -16.23 2.80
C ALA A 196 -35.12 -15.11 3.21
N ASP A 197 -34.95 -14.90 4.51
CA ASP A 197 -33.99 -13.94 5.05
C ASP A 197 -32.55 -14.48 5.03
N PRO A 198 -31.53 -13.60 4.90
CA PRO A 198 -30.13 -13.98 4.82
C PRO A 198 -29.57 -14.41 6.19
N ASP A 199 -28.46 -15.14 6.18
CA ASP A 199 -27.62 -15.27 7.38
C ASP A 199 -26.80 -13.98 7.56
N LEU A 200 -27.02 -13.30 8.67
CA LEU A 200 -26.35 -12.04 8.98
C LEU A 200 -25.01 -12.24 9.71
N SER A 201 -24.66 -13.47 10.10
CA SER A 201 -23.38 -13.75 10.76
C SER A 201 -22.19 -13.51 9.81
N LEU A 202 -21.11 -12.92 10.33
CA LEU A 202 -19.90 -12.66 9.54
C LEU A 202 -18.97 -13.87 9.58
N PRO A 203 -18.55 -14.43 8.42
CA PRO A 203 -17.63 -15.55 8.38
C PRO A 203 -16.31 -15.27 9.10
N GLY A 204 -16.02 -16.02 10.16
CA GLY A 204 -14.80 -15.88 10.96
C GLY A 204 -14.95 -15.10 12.27
N ALA A 205 -16.14 -14.56 12.60
CA ALA A 205 -16.39 -14.00 13.92
C ALA A 205 -16.34 -15.10 15.00
N ALA A 206 -15.38 -15.03 15.92
CA ALA A 206 -15.29 -15.94 17.05
C ALA A 206 -16.39 -15.64 18.08
N ALA A 207 -17.30 -16.60 18.29
CA ALA A 207 -18.35 -16.46 19.30
C ALA A 207 -17.77 -16.51 20.73
N PRO A 208 -18.11 -15.58 21.63
CA PRO A 208 -17.80 -15.72 23.05
C PRO A 208 -18.59 -16.91 23.63
N GLY A 209 -17.94 -17.69 24.49
CA GLY A 209 -18.46 -18.99 24.93
C GLY A 209 -19.76 -18.90 25.73
N GLY A 210 -20.80 -19.62 25.27
CA GLY A 210 -22.07 -19.79 25.96
C GLY A 210 -22.45 -21.27 26.07
N VAL A 211 -22.08 -21.92 27.18
CA VAL A 211 -22.51 -23.30 27.47
C VAL A 211 -23.97 -23.30 27.92
N ILE A 212 -24.86 -23.91 27.14
CA ILE A 212 -26.18 -24.35 27.62
C ILE A 212 -26.34 -25.84 27.34
N GLN A 213 -26.08 -26.64 28.37
CA GLN A 213 -26.33 -28.07 28.42
C GLN A 213 -27.69 -28.30 29.09
N ARG A 214 -28.57 -29.11 28.49
CA ARG A 214 -29.75 -29.69 29.18
C ARG A 214 -29.98 -31.14 28.75
N SER A 215 -29.69 -32.06 29.66
CA SER A 215 -30.15 -33.46 29.69
C SER A 215 -31.65 -33.52 30.04
N ALA A 216 -32.38 -34.63 30.01
CA ALA A 216 -32.11 -36.05 29.66
C ALA A 216 -33.41 -36.61 28.97
N ASP A 217 -33.73 -37.90 28.81
CA ASP A 217 -33.18 -39.23 29.15
C ASP A 217 -33.83 -40.26 28.17
N THR A 218 -33.69 -41.60 28.15
CA THR A 218 -33.17 -42.65 29.05
C THR A 218 -32.47 -43.75 28.22
N GLY A 219 -31.77 -44.70 28.87
CA GLY A 219 -31.43 -46.03 28.30
C GLY A 219 -29.95 -46.40 28.43
N ALA A 220 -29.63 -47.38 29.28
CA ALA A 220 -28.26 -47.72 29.68
C ALA A 220 -27.94 -49.25 29.47
N PRO A 221 -26.86 -49.86 30.03
CA PRO A 221 -25.69 -50.19 29.20
C PRO A 221 -25.14 -51.63 29.36
N VAL A 222 -24.18 -52.04 28.51
CA VAL A 222 -23.22 -53.13 28.81
C VAL A 222 -21.85 -52.84 28.18
N PRO A 223 -20.73 -52.89 28.93
CA PRO A 223 -19.36 -52.86 28.39
C PRO A 223 -18.75 -54.27 28.26
N VAL A 224 -17.83 -54.46 27.30
CA VAL A 224 -16.96 -55.66 27.24
C VAL A 224 -15.53 -55.27 26.85
N GLN A 225 -14.58 -55.48 27.76
CA GLN A 225 -13.16 -55.63 27.44
C GLN A 225 -12.80 -57.11 27.26
N ARG A 226 -11.81 -57.40 26.41
CA ARG A 226 -11.05 -58.66 26.43
C ARG A 226 -9.57 -58.38 26.24
N ALA A 227 -8.74 -59.23 26.83
CA ALA A 227 -7.31 -59.01 27.04
C ALA A 227 -6.42 -59.46 25.87
N ASP A 228 -5.16 -59.04 25.90
CA ASP A 228 -4.13 -59.31 24.91
C ASP A 228 -3.84 -60.80 24.66
N ARG A 229 -3.32 -61.08 23.46
CA ARG A 229 -2.38 -62.18 23.21
C ARG A 229 -1.19 -61.66 22.38
N PRO A 230 0.03 -62.13 22.64
CA PRO A 230 1.24 -61.46 22.16
C PRO A 230 1.68 -61.90 20.75
N GLY A 231 2.26 -60.95 20.01
CA GLY A 231 3.13 -61.19 18.85
C GLY A 231 2.81 -60.30 17.63
N PRO A 232 3.79 -60.07 16.73
CA PRO A 232 5.19 -60.49 16.78
C PRO A 232 6.09 -59.42 17.46
N ALA A 233 7.41 -59.58 17.35
CA ALA A 233 8.39 -58.60 17.82
C ALA A 233 8.26 -57.25 17.08
N ALA A 234 8.72 -56.18 17.73
CA ALA A 234 8.69 -54.84 17.17
C ALA A 234 9.59 -54.72 15.92
N THR A 235 8.98 -54.80 14.73
CA THR A 235 9.47 -54.06 13.57
C THR A 235 9.62 -52.60 13.96
N SER A 236 10.75 -51.98 13.65
CA SER A 236 10.92 -50.54 13.85
C SER A 236 9.74 -49.81 13.23
N ALA A 237 9.07 -48.95 14.01
CA ALA A 237 7.94 -48.18 13.52
C ALA A 237 8.42 -47.38 12.31
N ALA A 238 7.88 -47.67 11.13
CA ALA A 238 8.35 -47.08 9.88
C ALA A 238 8.32 -45.55 10.01
N SER A 239 9.46 -44.91 9.77
CA SER A 239 9.62 -43.47 9.92
C SER A 239 8.47 -42.76 9.20
N PRO A 240 7.71 -41.87 9.87
CA PRO A 240 6.56 -41.22 9.24
C PRO A 240 7.01 -40.52 7.94
N PRO A 241 6.21 -40.52 6.86
CA PRO A 241 6.63 -39.99 5.56
C PRO A 241 7.23 -38.58 5.64
N ALA A 242 8.17 -38.24 4.77
CA ALA A 242 8.92 -36.98 4.85
C ALA A 242 8.01 -35.76 4.94
N MET A 243 6.89 -35.76 4.21
CA MET A 243 5.88 -34.69 4.26
C MET A 243 5.31 -34.50 5.68
N VAL A 244 5.12 -35.58 6.43
CA VAL A 244 4.66 -35.56 7.83
C VAL A 244 5.78 -35.11 8.78
N ARG A 245 7.04 -35.49 8.50
CA ARG A 245 8.21 -35.00 9.26
C ARG A 245 8.36 -33.49 9.11
N LEU A 246 8.42 -32.99 7.88
CA LEU A 246 8.55 -31.57 7.55
C LEU A 246 7.33 -30.76 8.05
N ALA A 247 6.11 -31.25 7.87
CA ALA A 247 4.92 -30.57 8.39
C ALA A 247 4.96 -30.41 9.93
N ARG A 248 5.42 -31.44 10.66
CA ARG A 248 5.58 -31.39 12.12
C ARG A 248 6.70 -30.45 12.57
N LEU A 249 7.83 -30.40 11.87
CA LEU A 249 8.91 -29.45 12.15
C LEU A 249 8.43 -27.99 11.97
N LEU A 250 7.74 -27.71 10.87
CA LEU A 250 7.28 -26.35 10.55
C LEU A 250 6.14 -25.87 11.47
N VAL A 251 5.14 -26.72 11.73
CA VAL A 251 3.89 -26.31 12.42
C VAL A 251 3.86 -26.68 13.90
N GLY A 252 4.63 -27.69 14.32
CA GLY A 252 4.59 -28.26 15.66
C GLY A 252 3.38 -29.16 15.94
N GLY A 253 3.46 -29.91 17.04
CA GLY A 253 2.37 -30.75 17.55
C GLY A 253 2.29 -32.17 16.97
N SER A 254 1.37 -32.96 17.52
CA SER A 254 1.22 -34.41 17.27
C SER A 254 0.01 -34.80 16.42
N GLN A 255 -0.90 -33.87 16.15
CA GLN A 255 -2.12 -34.10 15.35
C GLN A 255 -1.87 -34.07 13.84
N GLU A 256 -2.92 -34.29 13.05
CA GLU A 256 -2.89 -34.19 11.59
C GLU A 256 -2.72 -32.72 11.15
N ILE A 257 -1.68 -32.45 10.37
CA ILE A 257 -1.29 -31.10 9.95
C ILE A 257 -1.70 -30.90 8.49
N ARG A 258 -2.66 -30.01 8.25
CA ARG A 258 -3.18 -29.72 6.91
C ARG A 258 -2.22 -28.82 6.13
N ASN A 259 -2.16 -28.98 4.81
CA ASN A 259 -1.33 -28.16 3.91
C ASN A 259 -1.52 -26.63 4.09
N LYS A 260 -2.72 -26.18 4.48
CA LYS A 260 -2.97 -24.75 4.82
C LYS A 260 -2.11 -24.30 6.00
N GLN A 261 -1.99 -25.09 7.08
CA GLN A 261 -1.21 -24.72 8.26
C GLN A 261 0.29 -24.60 7.94
N VAL A 262 0.81 -25.45 7.04
CA VAL A 262 2.19 -25.33 6.53
C VAL A 262 2.38 -24.02 5.77
N ARG A 263 1.43 -23.66 4.88
CA ARG A 263 1.44 -22.37 4.17
C ARG A 263 1.30 -21.18 5.12
N ASP A 264 0.43 -21.26 6.13
CA ASP A 264 0.22 -20.22 7.14
C ASP A 264 1.47 -19.96 7.99
N VAL A 265 2.32 -20.97 8.22
CA VAL A 265 3.64 -20.81 8.86
C VAL A 265 4.64 -20.18 7.91
N ILE A 266 4.74 -20.68 6.67
CA ILE A 266 5.66 -20.14 5.65
C ILE A 266 5.38 -18.65 5.41
N HIS A 267 4.11 -18.26 5.32
CA HIS A 267 3.66 -16.87 5.18
C HIS A 267 4.11 -15.97 6.33
N LYS A 268 4.09 -16.48 7.57
CA LYS A 268 4.61 -15.77 8.74
C LYS A 268 6.14 -15.66 8.71
N ARG A 269 6.84 -16.76 8.41
CA ARG A 269 8.31 -16.78 8.36
C ARG A 269 8.86 -15.84 7.29
N VAL A 270 8.33 -15.87 6.07
CA VAL A 270 8.80 -15.01 4.95
C VAL A 270 8.58 -13.50 5.18
N ARG A 271 7.79 -13.11 6.20
CA ARG A 271 7.49 -11.72 6.56
C ARG A 271 8.19 -11.24 7.85
N GLY A 272 8.96 -12.08 8.54
CA GLY A 272 9.62 -11.70 9.80
C GLY A 272 9.76 -12.81 10.83
N GLY A 273 9.90 -14.07 10.39
CA GLY A 273 10.30 -15.19 11.23
C GLY A 273 11.62 -15.81 10.77
N PRO A 274 12.06 -16.92 11.37
CA PRO A 274 13.36 -17.50 11.06
C PRO A 274 13.44 -18.07 9.63
N ARG A 275 14.68 -18.25 9.16
CA ARG A 275 15.07 -19.10 8.03
C ARG A 275 14.63 -20.56 8.27
N PHE A 276 14.84 -21.45 7.29
CA PHE A 276 14.77 -22.89 7.59
C PHE A 276 16.01 -23.32 8.38
N THR A 277 15.82 -24.20 9.36
CA THR A 277 16.93 -24.85 10.09
C THR A 277 17.57 -25.95 9.26
N ASP A 278 18.76 -26.43 9.64
CA ASP A 278 19.40 -27.55 8.93
C ASP A 278 18.58 -28.85 8.99
N GLU A 279 17.80 -29.07 10.05
CA GLU A 279 16.86 -30.20 10.15
C GLU A 279 15.68 -30.02 9.19
N GLU A 280 15.13 -28.82 9.07
CA GLU A 280 14.07 -28.50 8.10
C GLU A 280 14.56 -28.61 6.66
N LEU A 281 15.80 -28.18 6.37
CA LEU A 281 16.44 -28.35 5.06
C LEU A 281 16.68 -29.83 4.72
N GLN A 282 17.13 -30.64 5.67
CA GLN A 282 17.23 -32.10 5.51
C GLN A 282 15.85 -32.73 5.27
N ALA A 283 14.82 -32.29 5.99
CA ALA A 283 13.46 -32.74 5.78
C ALA A 283 12.91 -32.31 4.39
N ILE A 284 13.22 -31.10 3.90
CA ILE A 284 12.90 -30.66 2.53
C ILE A 284 13.55 -31.57 1.49
N ARG A 285 14.85 -31.88 1.62
CA ARG A 285 15.54 -32.83 0.70
C ARG A 285 14.93 -34.24 0.74
N ALA A 286 14.46 -34.68 1.91
CA ALA A 286 13.75 -35.95 2.03
C ALA A 286 12.37 -35.93 1.34
N VAL A 287 11.62 -34.82 1.43
CA VAL A 287 10.37 -34.65 0.68
C VAL A 287 10.62 -34.55 -0.82
N GLU A 288 11.68 -33.85 -1.26
CA GLU A 288 12.12 -33.81 -2.67
C GLU A 288 12.38 -35.22 -3.24
N SER A 289 12.81 -36.16 -2.38
CA SER A 289 13.04 -37.56 -2.73
C SER A 289 11.79 -38.46 -2.62
N GLU A 290 10.90 -38.21 -1.66
CA GLU A 290 9.70 -39.04 -1.38
C GLU A 290 8.43 -38.54 -2.12
N ASP A 291 8.12 -37.23 -2.09
CA ASP A 291 7.01 -36.60 -2.83
C ASP A 291 7.32 -35.11 -3.16
N PRO A 292 8.03 -34.82 -4.28
CA PRO A 292 8.31 -33.46 -4.71
C PRO A 292 7.07 -32.66 -5.18
N LYS A 293 5.89 -33.29 -5.34
CA LYS A 293 4.64 -32.58 -5.69
C LYS A 293 3.99 -31.96 -4.46
N TRP A 294 4.15 -32.56 -3.28
CA TRP A 294 3.65 -31.98 -2.04
C TRP A 294 4.35 -30.65 -1.70
N LEU A 295 5.67 -30.53 -1.92
CA LEU A 295 6.39 -29.25 -1.77
C LEU A 295 5.70 -28.10 -2.51
N LYS A 296 5.40 -28.30 -3.80
CA LYS A 296 4.73 -27.31 -4.64
C LYS A 296 3.31 -27.00 -4.17
N THR A 297 2.63 -27.99 -3.59
CA THR A 297 1.30 -27.85 -2.99
C THR A 297 1.32 -26.98 -1.71
N VAL A 298 2.43 -26.97 -0.96
CA VAL A 298 2.65 -26.07 0.19
C VAL A 298 3.45 -24.80 -0.17
N GLY A 299 3.64 -24.51 -1.45
CA GLY A 299 4.34 -23.30 -1.92
C GLY A 299 5.86 -23.32 -1.74
N LEU A 300 6.45 -24.49 -1.47
CA LEU A 300 7.89 -24.75 -1.54
C LEU A 300 8.29 -25.13 -2.97
N CYS A 301 9.56 -24.93 -3.30
CA CYS A 301 10.22 -25.58 -4.43
C CYS A 301 11.14 -26.69 -3.90
N THR A 302 11.76 -27.46 -4.80
CA THR A 302 12.83 -28.38 -4.41
C THR A 302 14.13 -27.64 -4.10
N HIS A 303 15.12 -28.29 -3.49
CA HIS A 303 16.42 -27.67 -3.19
C HIS A 303 17.17 -27.31 -4.48
N ALA A 304 17.20 -28.22 -5.46
CA ALA A 304 17.79 -27.98 -6.77
C ALA A 304 17.10 -26.82 -7.52
N GLU A 305 15.78 -26.67 -7.39
CA GLU A 305 15.03 -25.54 -7.95
C GLU A 305 15.39 -24.19 -7.29
N ALA A 306 15.76 -24.18 -6.01
CA ALA A 306 16.23 -22.99 -5.31
C ALA A 306 17.68 -22.62 -5.70
N GLU A 307 18.60 -23.59 -5.74
CA GLU A 307 19.99 -23.39 -6.19
C GLU A 307 20.05 -22.90 -7.64
N ALA A 308 19.28 -23.52 -8.53
CA ALA A 308 19.21 -23.11 -9.94
C ALA A 308 18.70 -21.67 -10.08
N TYR A 309 17.78 -21.24 -9.24
CA TYR A 309 17.26 -19.87 -9.24
C TYR A 309 18.30 -18.85 -8.72
N ILE A 310 19.01 -19.16 -7.62
CA ILE A 310 20.12 -18.35 -7.10
C ILE A 310 21.22 -18.18 -8.16
N LYS A 311 21.55 -19.27 -8.87
CA LYS A 311 22.58 -19.33 -9.91
C LYS A 311 22.18 -18.63 -11.21
N ALA A 312 20.92 -18.74 -11.63
CA ALA A 312 20.40 -17.99 -12.78
C ALA A 312 20.45 -16.47 -12.55
N GLY A 313 20.22 -16.03 -11.30
CA GLY A 313 20.40 -14.64 -10.91
C GLY A 313 19.36 -13.66 -11.45
N ASP A 314 18.37 -14.12 -12.22
CA ASP A 314 17.21 -13.34 -12.66
C ASP A 314 16.09 -13.39 -11.60
N PHE A 315 15.73 -12.21 -11.12
CA PHE A 315 14.82 -11.95 -10.00
C PHE A 315 13.69 -10.99 -10.42
N ARG A 316 13.57 -10.66 -11.72
CA ARG A 316 12.47 -9.85 -12.30
C ARG A 316 11.07 -10.46 -12.15
N GLY A 317 10.99 -11.66 -11.58
CA GLY A 317 9.77 -12.33 -11.12
C GLY A 317 9.87 -12.86 -9.68
N TRP A 318 10.71 -12.27 -8.82
CA TRP A 318 10.98 -12.73 -7.44
C TRP A 318 9.72 -12.73 -6.59
N LEU A 319 8.94 -11.65 -6.61
CA LEU A 319 7.77 -11.51 -5.74
C LEU A 319 6.60 -12.39 -6.21
N GLN A 320 6.55 -12.70 -7.51
CA GLN A 320 5.70 -13.74 -8.11
C GLN A 320 6.12 -15.17 -7.72
N GLN A 321 7.32 -15.38 -7.15
CA GLN A 321 7.68 -16.71 -6.65
C GLN A 321 6.87 -17.03 -5.37
N PRO A 322 6.41 -18.29 -5.21
CA PRO A 322 5.78 -18.77 -3.98
C PRO A 322 6.60 -18.45 -2.73
N GLU A 323 5.91 -18.15 -1.63
CA GLU A 323 6.54 -17.70 -0.37
C GLU A 323 7.54 -18.70 0.20
N GLY A 324 7.27 -20.01 0.06
CA GLY A 324 8.19 -21.06 0.49
C GLY A 324 9.44 -21.14 -0.39
N LYS A 325 9.31 -20.93 -1.71
CA LYS A 325 10.47 -20.76 -2.60
C LYS A 325 11.31 -19.54 -2.20
N ARG A 326 10.69 -18.39 -1.91
CA ARG A 326 11.41 -17.19 -1.45
C ARG A 326 12.15 -17.44 -0.12
N LEU A 327 11.49 -18.08 0.84
CA LEU A 327 12.07 -18.44 2.14
C LEU A 327 13.23 -19.44 2.01
N LEU A 328 13.11 -20.45 1.11
CA LEU A 328 14.19 -21.40 0.85
C LEU A 328 15.38 -20.71 0.17
N VAL A 329 15.15 -19.94 -0.90
CA VAL A 329 16.19 -19.20 -1.61
C VAL A 329 16.95 -18.23 -0.68
N ALA A 330 16.24 -17.48 0.18
CA ALA A 330 16.88 -16.61 1.16
C ALA A 330 17.66 -17.38 2.23
N THR A 331 17.20 -18.56 2.64
CA THR A 331 17.93 -19.44 3.56
C THR A 331 19.25 -19.93 2.95
N LEU A 332 19.20 -20.46 1.72
CA LEU A 332 20.39 -20.98 1.04
C LEU A 332 21.39 -19.87 0.69
N ARG A 333 20.93 -18.69 0.24
CA ARG A 333 21.83 -17.55 0.01
C ARG A 333 22.47 -17.07 1.32
N TRP A 334 21.78 -17.18 2.47
CA TRP A 334 22.38 -16.84 3.76
C TRP A 334 23.44 -17.85 4.22
N GLN A 335 23.20 -19.16 4.04
CA GLN A 335 24.22 -20.19 4.29
C GLN A 335 25.48 -19.94 3.45
N GLN A 336 25.31 -19.69 2.14
CA GLN A 336 26.44 -19.32 1.27
C GLN A 336 27.14 -18.04 1.76
N ASN A 337 26.41 -17.02 2.23
CA ASN A 337 27.02 -15.81 2.80
C ASN A 337 27.83 -16.08 4.09
N ILE A 338 27.46 -17.06 4.91
CA ILE A 338 28.25 -17.46 6.08
C ILE A 338 29.57 -18.12 5.61
N GLU A 339 29.51 -18.99 4.60
CA GLU A 339 30.69 -19.60 3.98
C GLU A 339 31.60 -18.59 3.27
N ASP A 340 31.01 -17.63 2.54
CA ASP A 340 31.68 -16.48 1.90
C ASP A 340 32.46 -15.70 2.99
N ARG A 341 31.77 -15.30 4.08
CA ARG A 341 32.35 -14.52 5.19
C ARG A 341 33.46 -15.26 5.93
N ALA A 342 33.31 -16.56 6.16
CA ALA A 342 34.35 -17.40 6.79
C ALA A 342 35.65 -17.45 5.98
N GLN A 343 35.58 -17.17 4.67
CA GLN A 343 36.73 -17.05 3.76
C GLN A 343 37.18 -15.59 3.54
N GLY A 344 36.58 -14.62 4.24
CA GLY A 344 36.83 -13.18 4.05
C GLY A 344 36.23 -12.59 2.78
N ILE A 345 35.33 -13.31 2.09
CA ILE A 345 34.68 -12.87 0.86
C ILE A 345 33.47 -11.97 1.24
N PRO A 346 33.38 -10.74 0.70
CA PRO A 346 32.27 -9.84 1.00
C PRO A 346 30.95 -10.30 0.34
N PRO A 347 29.77 -9.97 0.91
CA PRO A 347 28.48 -10.42 0.41
C PRO A 347 28.17 -9.94 -1.01
N ALA A 348 28.35 -10.84 -1.99
CA ALA A 348 28.04 -10.57 -3.39
C ALA A 348 26.56 -10.19 -3.59
N LYS A 349 26.32 -9.13 -4.38
CA LYS A 349 24.99 -8.57 -4.74
C LYS A 349 24.11 -8.29 -3.50
N SER A 350 24.67 -7.63 -2.48
CA SER A 350 23.98 -7.32 -1.20
C SER A 350 22.68 -6.48 -1.31
N THR A 351 22.36 -5.91 -2.47
CA THR A 351 21.07 -5.24 -2.76
C THR A 351 19.97 -6.20 -3.23
N ARG A 352 20.30 -7.44 -3.62
CA ARG A 352 19.33 -8.42 -4.16
C ARG A 352 18.40 -8.95 -3.07
N SER A 353 17.13 -9.14 -3.41
CA SER A 353 16.06 -9.36 -2.42
C SER A 353 16.16 -10.71 -1.66
N ASP A 354 16.93 -11.70 -2.13
CA ASP A 354 17.26 -12.91 -1.37
C ASP A 354 18.25 -12.63 -0.22
N TYR A 355 19.33 -11.91 -0.51
CA TYR A 355 20.30 -11.50 0.51
C TYR A 355 19.65 -10.57 1.55
N GLN A 356 18.86 -9.59 1.09
CA GLN A 356 18.21 -8.64 1.99
C GLN A 356 17.21 -9.34 2.93
N LEU A 357 16.45 -10.32 2.44
CA LEU A 357 15.56 -11.14 3.27
C LEU A 357 16.34 -12.03 4.24
N GLY A 358 17.40 -12.72 3.77
CA GLY A 358 18.25 -13.56 4.62
C GLY A 358 18.93 -12.77 5.76
N ARG A 359 19.42 -11.56 5.47
CA ARG A 359 20.02 -10.66 6.47
C ARG A 359 19.01 -10.23 7.53
N HIS A 360 17.81 -9.80 7.12
CA HIS A 360 16.74 -9.45 8.06
C HIS A 360 16.40 -10.64 8.97
N MET A 361 16.23 -11.83 8.40
CA MET A 361 15.97 -13.04 9.19
C MET A 361 17.10 -13.37 10.18
N ALA A 362 18.37 -13.13 9.84
CA ALA A 362 19.49 -13.31 10.76
C ALA A 362 19.54 -12.24 11.86
N MET A 363 19.26 -10.97 11.54
CA MET A 363 19.19 -9.88 12.54
C MET A 363 18.14 -10.13 13.63
N HIS A 364 17.00 -10.75 13.29
CA HIS A 364 15.91 -11.03 14.23
C HIS A 364 15.88 -12.48 14.76
N ALA A 365 16.80 -13.33 14.32
CA ALA A 365 16.91 -14.71 14.80
C ALA A 365 17.33 -14.78 16.27
N GLU A 366 16.80 -15.71 17.07
CA GLU A 366 17.16 -15.82 18.49
C GLU A 366 18.61 -16.29 18.67
N GLU A 367 19.08 -17.19 17.80
CA GLU A 367 20.41 -17.79 17.85
C GLU A 367 21.56 -16.88 17.43
N THR A 368 21.30 -15.81 16.67
CA THR A 368 22.34 -14.90 16.17
C THR A 368 22.91 -14.02 17.30
N PRO A 369 24.23 -14.00 17.56
CA PRO A 369 24.84 -13.23 18.65
C PRO A 369 24.57 -11.72 18.54
N PRO A 370 24.46 -10.98 19.66
CA PRO A 370 24.23 -9.53 19.64
C PRO A 370 25.23 -8.75 18.78
N SER A 371 26.54 -9.06 18.89
CA SER A 371 27.58 -8.42 18.08
C SER A 371 27.46 -8.68 16.58
N GLU A 372 26.87 -9.81 16.17
CA GLU A 372 26.55 -10.06 14.76
C GLU A 372 25.32 -9.27 14.33
N LYS A 373 24.29 -9.15 15.18
CA LYS A 373 23.13 -8.29 14.93
C LYS A 373 23.53 -6.84 14.75
N ASP A 374 24.38 -6.32 15.63
CA ASP A 374 24.96 -4.97 15.56
C ASP A 374 25.73 -4.76 14.23
N GLN A 375 26.52 -5.75 13.81
CA GLN A 375 27.22 -5.72 12.53
C GLN A 375 26.26 -5.69 11.33
N LEU A 376 25.25 -6.58 11.31
CA LEU A 376 24.30 -6.69 10.20
C LEU A 376 23.37 -5.45 10.10
N GLU A 377 23.02 -4.86 11.24
CA GLU A 377 22.35 -3.55 11.31
C GLU A 377 23.25 -2.44 10.77
N GLY A 378 24.53 -2.41 11.14
CA GLY A 378 25.53 -1.49 10.58
C GLY A 378 25.64 -1.61 9.06
N GLU A 379 25.77 -2.82 8.52
CA GLU A 379 25.81 -3.09 7.07
C GLU A 379 24.54 -2.64 6.35
N ARG A 380 23.36 -2.86 6.96
CA ARG A 380 22.06 -2.41 6.45
C ARG A 380 21.97 -0.89 6.41
N ASN A 381 22.41 -0.22 7.47
CA ASN A 381 22.37 1.23 7.60
C ASN A 381 23.33 1.91 6.61
N VAL A 382 24.58 1.44 6.52
CA VAL A 382 25.57 1.92 5.53
C VAL A 382 25.06 1.71 4.10
N GLN A 383 24.41 0.57 3.80
CA GLN A 383 23.80 0.35 2.49
C GLN A 383 22.72 1.39 2.16
N ILE A 384 21.82 1.68 3.10
CA ILE A 384 20.76 2.70 2.94
C ILE A 384 21.36 4.09 2.73
N PHE A 385 22.31 4.46 3.59
CA PHE A 385 23.01 5.74 3.55
C PHE A 385 23.73 5.96 2.21
N GLN A 386 24.53 5.01 1.73
CA GLN A 386 25.19 5.14 0.42
C GLN A 386 24.20 5.10 -0.76
N THR A 387 23.04 4.46 -0.62
CA THR A 387 21.99 4.46 -1.66
C THR A 387 21.34 5.84 -1.77
N PHE A 388 21.11 6.54 -0.65
CA PHE A 388 20.76 7.96 -0.67
C PHE A 388 21.87 8.81 -1.29
N VAL A 389 23.14 8.68 -0.88
CA VAL A 389 24.25 9.48 -1.45
C VAL A 389 24.32 9.36 -2.98
N LYS A 390 24.17 8.15 -3.54
CA LYS A 390 24.10 7.95 -4.99
C LYS A 390 22.86 8.57 -5.65
N THR A 391 21.74 8.65 -4.92
CA THR A 391 20.51 9.30 -5.40
C THR A 391 20.68 10.82 -5.52
N PHE A 392 21.44 11.45 -4.60
CA PHE A 392 21.78 12.88 -4.67
C PHE A 392 22.92 13.22 -5.63
N LEU A 393 23.87 12.30 -5.82
CA LEU A 393 25.01 12.45 -6.74
C LEU A 393 25.09 11.27 -7.73
N PRO A 394 24.14 11.19 -8.68
CA PRO A 394 24.15 10.19 -9.73
C PRO A 394 25.29 10.44 -10.74
N PRO A 395 25.82 9.39 -11.41
CA PRO A 395 26.81 9.56 -12.48
C PRO A 395 26.23 10.22 -13.74
N GLY A 396 24.92 10.14 -13.98
CA GLY A 396 24.27 10.63 -15.20
C GLY A 396 24.19 9.58 -16.31
N ILE A 397 23.61 9.95 -17.45
CA ILE A 397 23.31 9.07 -18.59
C ILE A 397 23.76 9.73 -19.90
N SER A 398 24.02 8.89 -20.92
CA SER A 398 24.31 9.36 -22.28
C SER A 398 23.09 10.03 -22.92
N ASP A 399 23.32 10.88 -23.91
CA ASP A 399 22.28 11.50 -24.72
C ASP A 399 21.57 10.51 -25.65
N ASP A 400 22.16 9.34 -25.89
CA ASP A 400 21.55 8.23 -26.65
C ASP A 400 20.42 7.52 -25.89
N VAL A 401 20.27 7.78 -24.58
CA VAL A 401 19.17 7.20 -23.79
C VAL A 401 17.85 7.91 -24.16
N PRO A 402 16.77 7.17 -24.50
CA PRO A 402 15.48 7.77 -24.77
C PRO A 402 15.04 8.72 -23.65
N ASP A 403 14.52 9.89 -24.02
CA ASP A 403 14.10 10.93 -23.08
C ASP A 403 15.17 11.36 -22.03
N ALA A 404 16.48 11.18 -22.31
CA ALA A 404 17.58 11.51 -21.39
C ALA A 404 17.43 12.90 -20.75
N ASP A 405 17.03 13.88 -21.54
CA ASP A 405 16.80 15.26 -21.14
C ASP A 405 15.62 15.43 -20.17
N GLN A 406 14.57 14.62 -20.33
CA GLN A 406 13.45 14.57 -19.40
C GLN A 406 13.83 13.83 -18.12
N HIS A 407 14.62 12.75 -18.22
CA HIS A 407 15.16 12.03 -17.06
C HIS A 407 16.10 12.91 -16.22
N ARG A 408 16.99 13.69 -16.86
CA ARG A 408 17.81 14.72 -16.19
C ARG A 408 16.95 15.71 -15.40
N ARG A 409 15.96 16.34 -16.04
CA ARG A 409 15.02 17.27 -15.36
C ARG A 409 14.23 16.64 -14.21
N ARG A 410 13.84 15.35 -14.32
CA ARG A 410 13.19 14.60 -13.23
C ARG A 410 14.15 14.41 -12.05
N VAL A 411 15.40 14.03 -12.30
CA VAL A 411 16.43 13.81 -11.26
C VAL A 411 16.88 15.11 -10.59
N GLU A 412 17.09 16.18 -11.35
CA GLU A 412 17.41 17.51 -10.81
C GLU A 412 16.33 17.96 -9.83
N ARG A 413 15.05 17.84 -10.22
CA ARG A 413 13.92 18.15 -9.34
C ARG A 413 13.80 17.20 -8.15
N GLY A 414 14.02 15.90 -8.35
CA GLY A 414 14.03 14.93 -7.25
C GLY A 414 15.10 15.27 -6.20
N THR A 415 16.30 15.60 -6.66
CA THR A 415 17.44 16.01 -5.84
C THR A 415 17.15 17.30 -5.08
N GLU A 416 16.64 18.34 -5.74
CA GLU A 416 16.24 19.61 -5.12
C GLU A 416 15.18 19.39 -4.02
N LEU A 417 14.10 18.70 -4.35
CA LEU A 417 12.95 18.50 -3.47
C LEU A 417 13.32 17.63 -2.26
N LEU A 418 14.05 16.52 -2.49
CA LEU A 418 14.60 15.70 -1.41
C LEU A 418 15.56 16.51 -0.53
N THR A 419 16.44 17.33 -1.10
CA THR A 419 17.37 18.18 -0.32
C THR A 419 16.61 19.08 0.64
N ARG A 420 15.57 19.77 0.15
CA ARG A 420 14.72 20.63 0.99
C ARG A 420 13.90 19.86 2.02
N ILE A 421 13.45 18.62 1.72
CA ILE A 421 12.87 17.73 2.74
C ILE A 421 13.90 17.40 3.82
N PHE A 422 15.10 16.97 3.46
CA PHE A 422 16.12 16.58 4.44
C PHE A 422 16.62 17.74 5.30
N LEU A 423 16.60 18.99 4.81
CA LEU A 423 16.83 20.18 5.65
C LEU A 423 15.79 20.29 6.78
N ILE A 424 14.51 19.98 6.51
CA ILE A 424 13.46 19.93 7.53
C ILE A 424 13.69 18.75 8.50
N LEU A 425 14.14 17.59 8.00
CA LEU A 425 14.39 16.41 8.83
C LEU A 425 15.60 16.57 9.76
N LYS A 426 16.73 17.07 9.25
CA LYS A 426 17.96 17.37 10.02
C LYS A 426 17.64 18.35 11.16
N GLU A 427 16.89 19.42 10.86
CA GLU A 427 16.49 20.41 11.86
C GLU A 427 15.57 19.83 12.95
N GLY A 428 14.54 19.06 12.59
CA GLY A 428 13.40 18.82 13.49
C GLY A 428 12.78 17.42 13.56
N LEU A 429 13.39 16.38 12.99
CA LEU A 429 12.79 15.03 12.98
C LEU A 429 12.76 14.38 14.36
N LYS A 430 11.58 13.89 14.75
CA LYS A 430 11.32 13.12 15.96
C LYS A 430 10.65 11.78 15.66
N VAL A 431 10.81 10.82 16.57
CA VAL A 431 10.18 9.49 16.57
C VAL A 431 9.30 9.33 17.82
N PHE A 432 8.15 8.69 17.70
CA PHE A 432 7.30 8.41 18.85
C PHE A 432 7.89 7.27 19.69
N ASN A 433 8.21 7.54 20.96
CA ASN A 433 8.52 6.51 21.94
C ASN A 433 7.21 6.02 22.61
N PRO A 434 6.75 4.78 22.36
CA PRO A 434 5.52 4.26 22.95
C PRO A 434 5.62 3.96 24.45
N GLU A 435 6.83 3.84 25.01
CA GLU A 435 7.06 3.60 26.44
C GLU A 435 6.98 4.90 27.24
N ALA A 436 7.54 5.99 26.70
CA ALA A 436 7.49 7.32 27.29
C ALA A 436 6.23 8.13 26.90
N GLY A 437 5.49 7.69 25.88
CA GLY A 437 4.27 8.35 25.39
C GLY A 437 4.49 9.68 24.67
N ILE A 438 5.74 9.98 24.28
CA ILE A 438 6.16 11.27 23.71
C ILE A 438 6.99 11.11 22.43
N HIS A 439 7.15 12.19 21.68
CA HIS A 439 8.08 12.27 20.55
C HIS A 439 9.47 12.72 21.01
N GLU A 440 10.46 11.85 20.81
CA GLU A 440 11.88 12.12 21.07
C GLU A 440 12.63 12.48 19.80
N ASP A 441 13.73 13.24 19.91
CA ASP A 441 14.64 13.51 18.80
C ASP A 441 15.15 12.22 18.16
N PHE A 442 15.15 12.19 16.81
CA PHE A 442 15.58 11.04 16.03
C PHE A 442 17.11 10.84 16.14
N LYS A 443 17.53 9.68 16.65
CA LYS A 443 18.92 9.40 17.11
C LYS A 443 19.80 8.80 16.02
N ASP A 444 19.20 8.13 15.03
CA ASP A 444 19.87 7.59 13.85
C ASP A 444 20.04 8.63 12.74
N ASP A 445 20.66 8.22 11.63
CA ASP A 445 20.68 9.03 10.40
C ASP A 445 19.26 9.32 9.90
N VAL A 446 18.96 10.59 9.60
CA VAL A 446 17.62 10.98 9.13
C VAL A 446 17.23 10.29 7.82
N ALA A 447 18.19 9.75 7.06
CA ALA A 447 17.99 8.79 5.97
C ALA A 447 17.01 7.65 6.33
N HIS A 448 17.14 7.06 7.53
CA HIS A 448 16.31 5.94 7.99
C HIS A 448 14.84 6.31 8.24
N ALA A 449 14.50 7.60 8.22
CA ALA A 449 13.14 8.10 8.37
C ALA A 449 12.27 7.87 7.12
N LEU A 450 12.88 7.95 5.92
CA LEU A 450 12.23 7.73 4.63
C LEU A 450 12.55 6.36 4.02
N ALA A 451 13.61 5.68 4.50
CA ALA A 451 13.87 4.28 4.19
C ALA A 451 12.76 3.33 4.68
N TYR A 452 12.80 2.07 4.23
CA TYR A 452 11.86 1.02 4.63
C TYR A 452 10.41 1.24 4.14
N GLY A 453 10.19 2.06 3.11
CA GLY A 453 8.84 2.59 2.80
C GLY A 453 8.38 3.55 3.91
N GLY A 454 9.30 4.40 4.36
CA GLY A 454 9.12 5.28 5.51
C GLY A 454 8.25 6.47 5.15
N ARG A 455 7.33 6.81 6.06
CA ARG A 455 6.59 8.07 6.03
C ARG A 455 6.97 8.91 7.24
N VAL A 456 7.07 10.22 7.00
CA VAL A 456 7.29 11.27 8.01
C VAL A 456 6.22 12.33 7.81
N ASN A 457 5.62 12.77 8.91
CA ASN A 457 4.57 13.78 8.90
C ASN A 457 5.11 15.14 9.36
N VAL A 458 5.25 16.10 8.44
CA VAL A 458 5.60 17.49 8.76
C VAL A 458 4.31 18.23 9.14
N ARG A 459 4.08 18.46 10.44
CA ARG A 459 2.92 19.20 10.96
C ARG A 459 3.16 20.71 10.81
N ILE A 460 2.16 21.39 10.25
CA ILE A 460 2.18 22.82 9.93
C ILE A 460 1.23 23.52 10.92
N PRO A 461 1.63 24.61 11.59
CA PRO A 461 0.71 25.42 12.40
C PRO A 461 -0.53 25.87 11.61
N GLN A 462 -1.64 26.10 12.33
CA GLN A 462 -2.78 26.83 11.78
C GLN A 462 -2.37 28.21 11.23
N LEU A 463 -3.15 28.74 10.29
CA LEU A 463 -2.84 30.01 9.61
C LEU A 463 -2.74 31.18 10.59
N ALA A 464 -1.61 31.89 10.52
CA ALA A 464 -1.49 33.25 11.04
C ALA A 464 -1.99 34.28 10.01
N ASP A 465 -2.24 35.51 10.43
CA ASP A 465 -2.70 36.59 9.54
C ASP A 465 -1.73 36.81 8.37
N GLY A 466 -2.28 36.96 7.16
CA GLY A 466 -1.53 37.10 5.92
C GLY A 466 -1.04 35.79 5.29
N GLN A 467 -1.04 34.66 6.02
CA GLN A 467 -0.71 33.35 5.44
C GLN A 467 -1.87 32.80 4.58
N HIS A 468 -1.51 32.07 3.53
CA HIS A 468 -2.43 31.36 2.66
C HIS A 468 -2.25 29.83 2.67
N GLY A 469 -1.33 29.32 3.49
CA GLY A 469 -1.15 27.89 3.83
C GLY A 469 -0.27 27.08 2.88
N TYR A 470 0.01 27.62 1.69
CA TYR A 470 0.79 26.95 0.64
C TYR A 470 2.28 27.29 0.68
N GLU A 471 2.74 28.01 1.69
CA GLU A 471 4.13 28.45 1.83
C GLU A 471 5.09 27.26 1.90
N LEU A 472 4.72 26.13 2.51
CA LEU A 472 5.52 24.90 2.50
C LEU A 472 5.50 24.18 1.14
N PRO A 473 4.36 23.86 0.51
CA PRO A 473 4.32 23.33 -0.86
C PRO A 473 5.02 24.18 -1.92
N GLN A 474 5.02 25.52 -1.77
CA GLN A 474 5.73 26.43 -2.66
C GLN A 474 7.23 26.46 -2.34
N TRP A 475 7.64 26.53 -1.07
CA TRP A 475 9.06 26.41 -0.69
C TRP A 475 9.67 25.04 -1.05
N LEU A 476 8.89 23.96 -1.09
CA LEU A 476 9.33 22.66 -1.62
C LEU A 476 9.23 22.56 -3.16
N HIS A 477 8.77 23.61 -3.84
CA HIS A 477 8.40 23.61 -5.27
C HIS A 477 7.51 22.42 -5.70
N ILE A 478 6.66 21.90 -4.82
CA ILE A 478 5.61 20.91 -5.12
C ILE A 478 4.54 21.56 -6.00
N THR A 479 4.22 22.81 -5.71
CA THR A 479 3.18 23.62 -6.37
C THR A 479 3.76 24.86 -7.03
N LYS A 480 3.16 25.32 -8.14
CA LYS A 480 3.60 26.52 -8.86
C LYS A 480 3.61 27.78 -7.98
N GLU A 481 4.65 28.58 -8.12
CA GLU A 481 4.69 29.96 -7.58
C GLU A 481 4.05 30.93 -8.58
N ASP A 482 4.51 30.88 -9.84
CA ASP A 482 4.16 31.69 -11.02
C ASP A 482 2.77 31.40 -11.64
N ARG A 483 1.93 30.67 -10.90
CA ARG A 483 0.59 30.24 -11.31
C ARG A 483 -0.24 31.42 -11.84
N LYS A 484 -1.05 31.18 -12.87
CA LYS A 484 -2.02 32.18 -13.36
C LYS A 484 -3.08 32.48 -12.28
N ALA A 485 -3.71 33.65 -12.33
CA ALA A 485 -4.64 34.10 -11.29
C ALA A 485 -5.86 33.16 -11.08
N TRP A 486 -6.21 32.37 -12.09
CA TRP A 486 -7.28 31.36 -12.05
C TRP A 486 -6.79 29.94 -11.71
N GLU A 487 -5.48 29.68 -11.68
CA GLU A 487 -4.94 28.38 -11.28
C GLU A 487 -5.01 28.23 -9.75
N PRO A 488 -5.49 27.08 -9.23
CA PRO A 488 -5.41 26.78 -7.80
C PRO A 488 -3.98 26.88 -7.27
N ARG A 489 -3.82 27.31 -6.01
CA ARG A 489 -2.52 27.21 -5.30
C ARG A 489 -1.99 25.78 -5.21
N SER A 490 -2.86 24.78 -5.38
CA SER A 490 -2.50 23.36 -5.42
C SER A 490 -2.20 22.80 -6.81
N THR A 491 -2.07 23.64 -7.84
CA THR A 491 -1.54 23.23 -9.15
C THR A 491 -0.07 22.80 -9.00
N PRO A 492 0.29 21.55 -9.35
CA PRO A 492 1.65 21.06 -9.17
C PRO A 492 2.63 21.72 -10.14
N ALA A 493 3.90 21.81 -9.74
CA ALA A 493 4.99 22.26 -10.58
C ALA A 493 5.73 21.07 -11.21
N ALA A 494 5.47 20.82 -12.50
CA ALA A 494 6.08 19.73 -13.26
C ALA A 494 7.63 19.72 -13.12
N PRO A 495 8.28 18.55 -13.03
CA PRO A 495 7.73 17.19 -13.21
C PRO A 495 6.93 16.60 -12.03
N VAL A 496 6.70 17.34 -10.93
CA VAL A 496 5.74 16.89 -9.90
C VAL A 496 4.33 16.83 -10.52
N TYR A 497 3.59 15.76 -10.25
CA TYR A 497 2.23 15.55 -10.77
C TYR A 497 1.22 15.29 -9.64
N ARG A 498 -0.08 15.42 -9.94
CA ARG A 498 -1.17 15.13 -8.98
C ARG A 498 -1.60 13.67 -9.10
N ARG A 499 -1.63 12.95 -7.97
CA ARG A 499 -2.13 11.57 -7.87
C ARG A 499 -3.64 11.57 -7.60
N GLY A 500 -4.35 10.60 -8.18
CA GLY A 500 -5.77 10.38 -7.91
C GLY A 500 -6.07 9.51 -6.67
N PHE A 501 -5.05 8.84 -6.12
CA PHE A 501 -5.16 7.94 -4.99
C PHE A 501 -3.85 7.86 -4.18
N GLY A 502 -3.96 7.40 -2.94
CA GLY A 502 -2.85 7.19 -2.00
C GLY A 502 -3.25 6.21 -0.90
N THR A 503 -2.27 5.46 -0.39
CA THR A 503 -2.48 4.32 0.52
C THR A 503 -2.64 4.72 2.00
N HIS A 504 -2.42 5.99 2.33
CA HIS A 504 -2.43 6.56 3.69
C HIS A 504 -3.20 7.88 3.70
N HIS A 505 -3.96 8.16 4.76
CA HIS A 505 -4.74 9.38 4.94
C HIS A 505 -4.34 10.12 6.22
N MET A 506 -4.35 11.45 6.19
CA MET A 506 -4.12 12.31 7.35
C MET A 506 -5.42 12.93 7.84
N GLU A 507 -5.85 12.58 9.05
CA GLU A 507 -6.93 13.26 9.75
C GLU A 507 -6.35 14.19 10.82
N ILE A 508 -6.77 15.45 10.80
CA ILE A 508 -6.38 16.48 11.78
C ILE A 508 -7.67 17.12 12.30
N GLY A 509 -7.87 17.14 13.61
CA GLY A 509 -8.97 17.88 14.23
C GLY A 509 -8.70 19.38 14.29
N ASP A 510 -9.75 20.20 14.37
CA ASP A 510 -9.63 21.63 14.70
C ASP A 510 -8.90 21.80 16.06
N ASN A 511 -8.17 22.90 16.21
CA ASN A 511 -7.52 23.29 17.46
C ASN A 511 -8.53 23.96 18.40
N GLU A 512 -8.35 23.76 19.70
CA GLU A 512 -9.20 24.35 20.74
C GLU A 512 -8.88 25.83 20.99
N LYS A 513 -9.83 26.54 21.60
CA LYS A 513 -9.73 27.99 21.86
C LYS A 513 -8.64 28.38 22.86
N ASP A 514 -8.14 27.43 23.66
CA ASP A 514 -7.04 27.61 24.60
C ASP A 514 -5.65 27.37 23.95
N GLY A 515 -5.61 26.99 22.67
CA GLY A 515 -4.39 26.65 21.94
C GLY A 515 -4.02 25.16 21.97
N THR A 516 -4.80 24.33 22.67
CA THR A 516 -4.67 22.86 22.61
C THR A 516 -4.89 22.40 21.17
N ARG A 517 -4.00 21.52 20.70
CA ARG A 517 -3.99 21.11 19.29
C ARG A 517 -5.00 20.00 19.05
N GLY A 518 -5.70 20.07 17.92
CA GLY A 518 -6.53 18.96 17.47
C GLY A 518 -5.69 17.70 17.27
N GLY A 519 -6.30 16.54 17.55
CA GLY A 519 -5.67 15.23 17.34
C GLY A 519 -5.20 15.06 15.90
N PHE A 520 -4.04 14.42 15.70
CA PHE A 520 -3.47 14.16 14.38
C PHE A 520 -3.26 12.66 14.21
N VAL A 521 -4.12 12.04 13.39
CA VAL A 521 -4.19 10.60 13.18
C VAL A 521 -3.77 10.26 11.76
N GLU A 522 -2.74 9.43 11.63
CA GLU A 522 -2.45 8.76 10.37
C GLU A 522 -3.28 7.47 10.27
N LYS A 523 -4.02 7.32 9.16
CA LYS A 523 -4.79 6.11 8.83
C LYS A 523 -4.14 5.40 7.65
N GLY A 524 -3.67 4.17 7.87
CA GLY A 524 -3.00 3.36 6.85
C GLY A 524 -3.90 2.29 6.23
N GLU A 525 -3.66 2.02 4.94
CA GLU A 525 -4.20 0.94 4.11
C GLU A 525 -5.71 0.97 3.76
N ILE A 526 -6.02 0.39 2.60
CA ILE A 526 -7.31 0.12 1.92
C ILE A 526 -8.46 1.11 2.18
N GLY A 527 -9.03 1.18 3.38
CA GLY A 527 -10.06 2.17 3.72
C GLY A 527 -9.58 3.62 3.56
N ALA A 528 -8.28 3.87 3.76
CA ALA A 528 -7.64 5.15 3.47
C ALA A 528 -7.72 5.54 1.98
N THR A 529 -7.70 4.57 1.05
CA THR A 529 -7.80 4.82 -0.39
C THR A 529 -9.15 5.42 -0.77
N VAL A 530 -10.24 4.94 -0.16
CA VAL A 530 -11.60 5.49 -0.36
C VAL A 530 -11.74 6.86 0.30
N GLN A 531 -11.20 7.05 1.50
CA GLN A 531 -11.25 8.34 2.21
C GLN A 531 -10.44 9.44 1.48
N ASN A 532 -9.28 9.09 0.91
CA ASN A 532 -8.49 10.01 0.07
C ASN A 532 -9.21 10.44 -1.21
N TRP A 533 -10.08 9.61 -1.76
CA TRP A 533 -10.90 9.94 -2.94
C TRP A 533 -12.08 10.87 -2.60
N LEU A 534 -12.49 10.91 -1.32
CA LEU A 534 -13.67 11.64 -0.83
C LEU A 534 -13.36 12.90 0.00
N ASP A 535 -12.10 13.16 0.37
CA ASP A 535 -11.68 14.43 1.00
C ASP A 535 -11.09 15.43 -0.03
N PRO A 536 -11.88 16.38 -0.56
CA PRO A 536 -11.40 17.35 -1.55
C PRO A 536 -10.38 18.36 -0.99
N HIS A 537 -10.15 18.39 0.33
CA HIS A 537 -9.18 19.25 0.99
C HIS A 537 -7.79 18.60 1.10
N SER A 538 -7.68 17.30 0.84
CA SER A 538 -6.39 16.61 0.73
C SER A 538 -5.90 16.63 -0.72
N HIS A 539 -4.59 16.82 -0.90
CA HIS A 539 -3.95 16.92 -2.21
C HIS A 539 -2.75 15.98 -2.25
N LEU A 540 -2.83 14.99 -3.14
CA LEU A 540 -1.80 13.96 -3.29
C LEU A 540 -0.93 14.29 -4.50
N TYR A 541 0.38 14.28 -4.31
CA TYR A 541 1.36 14.52 -5.36
C TYR A 541 2.34 13.35 -5.46
N GLY A 542 2.93 13.21 -6.64
CA GLY A 542 3.94 12.22 -6.94
C GLY A 542 5.09 12.82 -7.75
N LEU A 543 6.27 12.22 -7.61
CA LEU A 543 7.45 12.50 -8.43
C LEU A 543 8.27 11.20 -8.57
N PRO A 544 8.55 10.73 -9.81
CA PRO A 544 9.43 9.57 -10.02
C PRO A 544 10.84 9.88 -9.52
N LEU A 545 11.46 8.92 -8.81
CA LEU A 545 12.85 9.03 -8.36
C LEU A 545 13.73 8.03 -9.11
N ALA A 546 15.04 8.28 -9.08
CA ALA A 546 16.07 7.35 -9.53
C ALA A 546 16.88 6.88 -8.30
N VAL A 547 16.22 6.15 -7.39
CA VAL A 547 16.82 5.69 -6.13
C VAL A 547 18.00 4.76 -6.45
N GLY A 548 19.14 5.00 -5.81
CA GLY A 548 20.41 4.36 -6.15
C GLY A 548 21.22 5.09 -7.23
N GLY A 549 20.68 6.18 -7.78
CA GLY A 549 21.36 7.13 -8.67
C GLY A 549 21.20 6.79 -10.15
N MET A 550 20.60 7.72 -10.90
CA MET A 550 20.40 7.59 -12.35
C MET A 550 21.71 7.31 -13.09
N GLY A 551 21.71 6.28 -13.95
CA GLY A 551 22.89 5.85 -14.70
C GLY A 551 23.83 4.90 -13.96
N ASN A 552 23.60 4.63 -12.67
CA ASN A 552 24.09 3.39 -12.07
C ASN A 552 23.22 2.23 -12.57
N ASN A 553 23.73 1.00 -12.49
CA ASN A 553 22.96 -0.20 -12.79
C ASN A 553 22.47 -0.87 -11.51
N ASP A 554 21.34 -1.55 -11.61
CA ASP A 554 20.74 -2.33 -10.54
C ASP A 554 21.45 -3.67 -10.31
N TYR A 555 20.85 -4.60 -9.55
CA TYR A 555 21.44 -5.93 -9.35
C TYR A 555 21.29 -6.89 -10.54
N HIS A 556 20.46 -6.58 -11.55
CA HIS A 556 20.42 -7.29 -12.83
C HIS A 556 21.38 -6.74 -13.88
N GLY A 557 21.78 -5.48 -13.76
CA GLY A 557 22.56 -4.77 -14.78
C GLY A 557 21.71 -3.79 -15.60
N ASP A 558 20.43 -3.61 -15.28
CA ASP A 558 19.53 -2.66 -15.93
C ASP A 558 19.80 -1.25 -15.40
N THR A 559 19.75 -0.24 -16.27
CA THR A 559 20.09 1.16 -15.90
C THR A 559 18.99 1.80 -15.06
N ILE A 560 19.36 2.37 -13.92
CA ILE A 560 18.46 3.11 -13.03
C ILE A 560 18.02 4.42 -13.70
N LEU A 561 16.70 4.62 -13.81
CA LEU A 561 16.07 5.81 -14.43
C LEU A 561 14.90 6.30 -13.55
N PRO A 562 14.50 7.58 -13.65
CA PRO A 562 13.32 8.11 -12.96
C PRO A 562 12.04 7.80 -13.75
N ASP A 563 11.68 6.52 -13.85
CA ASP A 563 10.64 5.94 -14.71
C ASP A 563 9.43 5.36 -13.93
N GLU A 564 9.38 5.59 -12.61
CA GLU A 564 8.51 4.94 -11.61
C GLU A 564 8.96 3.54 -11.13
N SER A 565 9.95 2.90 -11.76
CA SER A 565 10.45 1.57 -11.37
C SER A 565 11.47 1.62 -10.22
N TYR A 566 12.25 2.71 -10.13
CA TYR A 566 13.34 2.91 -9.17
C TYR A 566 12.97 3.86 -8.03
N GLY A 567 11.80 3.62 -7.43
CA GLY A 567 11.27 4.39 -6.30
C GLY A 567 10.50 5.65 -6.70
N HIS A 568 9.62 6.11 -5.80
CA HIS A 568 8.71 7.23 -6.06
C HIS A 568 8.51 8.08 -4.80
N LEU A 569 8.56 9.40 -4.93
CA LEU A 569 8.29 10.32 -3.83
C LEU A 569 6.79 10.61 -3.72
N PHE A 570 6.13 9.99 -2.73
CA PHE A 570 4.77 10.32 -2.34
C PHE A 570 4.74 11.55 -1.43
N MET A 571 3.85 12.49 -1.74
CA MET A 571 3.62 13.71 -0.97
C MET A 571 2.11 13.91 -0.77
N GLY A 572 1.61 13.53 0.40
CA GLY A 572 0.23 13.79 0.81
C GLY A 572 0.16 15.11 1.58
N TYR A 573 -0.62 16.08 1.11
CA TYR A 573 -0.67 17.42 1.69
C TYR A 573 -2.10 17.82 2.06
N LYS A 574 -2.29 18.33 3.28
CA LYS A 574 -3.57 18.80 3.82
C LYS A 574 -3.38 20.23 4.37
N PRO A 575 -3.94 21.27 3.73
CA PRO A 575 -3.67 22.66 4.11
C PRO A 575 -4.05 22.98 5.55
N PRO A 576 -3.32 23.90 6.22
CA PRO A 576 -3.80 24.54 7.43
C PRO A 576 -5.02 25.44 7.13
N THR A 577 -5.79 25.75 8.18
CA THR A 577 -6.87 26.76 8.16
C THR A 577 -6.67 27.73 9.32
N SER A 578 -7.52 28.74 9.49
CA SER A 578 -7.51 29.62 10.68
C SER A 578 -7.96 28.93 11.97
N LYS A 579 -8.39 27.66 11.92
CA LYS A 579 -8.77 26.84 13.09
C LYS A 579 -7.96 25.57 13.25
N ARG A 580 -7.21 25.16 12.23
CA ARG A 580 -6.68 23.79 12.11
C ARG A 580 -5.25 23.80 11.60
N ASP A 581 -4.39 23.07 12.29
CA ASP A 581 -3.05 22.73 11.81
C ASP A 581 -3.11 21.99 10.46
N GLY A 582 -2.17 22.27 9.57
CA GLY A 582 -1.97 21.51 8.33
C GLY A 582 -0.97 20.37 8.51
N ALA A 583 -0.77 19.57 7.47
CA ALA A 583 0.35 18.65 7.40
C ALA A 583 0.80 18.36 5.97
N LEU A 584 2.07 18.00 5.84
CA LEU A 584 2.65 17.34 4.67
C LEU A 584 3.22 15.99 5.12
N GLN A 585 2.59 14.90 4.69
CA GLN A 585 3.17 13.57 4.76
C GLN A 585 4.08 13.35 3.55
N VAL A 586 5.32 12.91 3.82
CA VAL A 586 6.32 12.58 2.81
C VAL A 586 6.74 11.12 3.00
N GLY A 587 6.87 10.37 1.90
CA GLY A 587 7.45 9.03 1.93
C GLY A 587 8.03 8.60 0.59
N ILE A 588 9.03 7.71 0.63
CA ILE A 588 9.62 7.11 -0.58
C ILE A 588 9.01 5.71 -0.75
N GLU A 589 8.08 5.59 -1.69
CA GLU A 589 7.41 4.34 -2.05
C GLU A 589 8.33 3.51 -2.96
N THR A 590 8.18 2.17 -2.93
CA THR A 590 9.13 1.24 -3.60
C THR A 590 9.12 1.36 -5.13
N ALA A 591 7.98 1.76 -5.70
CA ALA A 591 7.76 2.11 -7.10
C ALA A 591 6.60 3.12 -7.16
N GLY A 592 6.47 3.85 -8.26
CA GLY A 592 5.31 4.71 -8.55
C GLY A 592 4.21 3.96 -9.31
N PRO A 593 3.00 4.52 -9.44
CA PRO A 593 1.86 3.87 -10.10
C PRO A 593 2.17 3.35 -11.51
N GLY A 594 2.04 2.04 -11.71
CA GLY A 594 2.36 1.36 -12.98
C GLY A 594 3.86 1.09 -13.23
N GLY A 595 4.77 1.57 -12.36
CA GLY A 595 6.18 1.18 -12.38
C GLY A 595 6.38 -0.27 -11.90
N ARG A 596 7.45 -0.90 -12.39
CA ARG A 596 7.80 -2.30 -12.09
C ARG A 596 9.23 -2.41 -11.57
N THR A 597 9.40 -2.81 -10.31
CA THR A 597 10.73 -2.91 -9.70
C THR A 597 11.58 -4.07 -10.28
N PRO A 598 12.91 -4.06 -10.06
CA PRO A 598 13.79 -5.18 -10.35
C PRO A 598 13.40 -6.54 -9.74
N ASP A 599 12.69 -6.56 -8.60
CA ASP A 599 12.14 -7.81 -8.01
C ASP A 599 10.71 -8.16 -8.48
N GLY A 600 10.17 -7.42 -9.45
CA GLY A 600 8.86 -7.67 -10.06
C GLY A 600 7.68 -7.10 -9.28
N TYR A 601 7.88 -6.15 -8.34
CA TYR A 601 6.75 -5.46 -7.71
C TYR A 601 6.11 -4.50 -8.70
N GLU A 602 4.82 -4.66 -8.96
CA GLU A 602 4.02 -3.77 -9.80
C GLU A 602 3.06 -2.95 -8.91
N HIS A 603 3.12 -1.62 -9.00
CA HIS A 603 2.33 -0.72 -8.15
C HIS A 603 0.88 -0.58 -8.66
N GLY A 604 0.06 -1.59 -8.39
CA GLY A 604 -1.40 -1.58 -8.59
C GLY A 604 -2.15 -0.62 -7.65
N VAL A 605 -3.46 -0.45 -7.90
CA VAL A 605 -4.33 0.50 -7.17
C VAL A 605 -4.64 0.03 -5.74
N THR A 606 -4.69 -1.28 -5.53
CA THR A 606 -4.89 -1.92 -4.22
C THR A 606 -3.60 -2.49 -3.61
N SER A 607 -2.43 -2.28 -4.24
CA SER A 607 -1.14 -2.76 -3.73
C SER A 607 -0.79 -2.03 -2.43
N SER A 608 -0.96 -2.73 -1.30
CA SER A 608 -0.55 -2.21 0.01
C SER A 608 0.93 -2.52 0.26
N GLU A 609 1.64 -1.54 0.81
CA GLU A 609 3.11 -1.55 0.88
C GLU A 609 3.67 -2.67 1.77
N LYS A 610 2.86 -3.19 2.71
CA LYS A 610 3.19 -4.34 3.56
C LYS A 610 2.90 -5.70 2.92
N ASN A 611 2.00 -5.78 1.93
CA ASN A 611 1.49 -7.07 1.50
C ASN A 611 2.33 -7.75 0.40
N ASN A 612 2.83 -6.97 -0.58
CA ASN A 612 3.37 -7.52 -1.83
C ASN A 612 4.89 -7.34 -2.05
N ASN A 613 5.59 -6.43 -1.34
CA ASN A 613 7.07 -6.43 -1.31
C ASN A 613 7.59 -6.12 0.11
N PRO A 614 8.24 -7.06 0.81
CA PRO A 614 8.80 -6.84 2.14
C PRO A 614 10.14 -6.09 2.15
N VAL A 615 10.82 -5.96 1.00
CA VAL A 615 12.12 -5.27 0.87
C VAL A 615 11.91 -3.82 0.43
N SER A 616 12.82 -2.93 0.83
CA SER A 616 12.87 -1.52 0.43
C SER A 616 13.92 -1.30 -0.67
N HIS A 617 13.59 -0.48 -1.68
CA HIS A 617 14.52 -0.15 -2.77
C HIS A 617 15.73 0.65 -2.28
N LEU A 618 15.58 1.40 -1.18
CA LEU A 618 16.70 2.04 -0.47
C LEU A 618 17.59 1.03 0.26
N GLY A 619 17.21 -0.24 0.34
CA GLY A 619 17.77 -1.24 1.25
C GLY A 619 16.91 -1.43 2.50
N GLY A 620 17.12 -2.57 3.19
CA GLY A 620 16.44 -2.96 4.42
C GLY A 620 15.09 -3.64 4.22
N HIS A 621 14.59 -4.31 5.26
CA HIS A 621 13.27 -4.93 5.29
C HIS A 621 12.24 -3.99 5.93
N LYS A 622 11.00 -3.98 5.47
CA LYS A 622 10.01 -2.94 5.85
C LYS A 622 9.62 -2.94 7.33
N ASP A 623 9.85 -4.06 8.02
CA ASP A 623 9.64 -4.21 9.46
C ASP A 623 10.87 -3.85 10.32
N ASP A 624 12.04 -3.59 9.72
CA ASP A 624 13.21 -2.94 10.40
C ASP A 624 12.96 -1.44 10.67
N LYS A 625 11.81 -0.91 10.26
CA LYS A 625 11.48 0.52 10.20
C LYS A 625 11.50 1.18 11.59
N PRO A 626 12.31 2.25 11.79
CA PRO A 626 12.29 3.02 13.04
C PRO A 626 10.90 3.52 13.40
N GLY A 627 10.47 3.25 14.63
CA GLY A 627 9.13 3.58 15.13
C GLY A 627 8.01 2.62 14.71
N ALA A 628 8.26 1.51 14.00
CA ALA A 628 7.21 0.62 13.48
C ALA A 628 6.26 0.04 14.55
N LYS A 629 6.73 -0.10 15.80
CA LYS A 629 5.93 -0.58 16.95
C LYS A 629 4.97 0.50 17.53
N ALA A 630 5.12 1.77 17.15
CA ALA A 630 4.25 2.85 17.61
C ALA A 630 2.88 2.84 16.90
N PRO A 631 1.77 3.22 17.58
CA PRO A 631 0.48 3.38 16.91
C PRO A 631 0.53 4.42 15.78
N LEU A 632 -0.13 4.15 14.65
CA LEU A 632 -0.22 5.12 13.53
C LEU A 632 -0.90 6.43 13.98
N GLY A 633 -1.89 6.34 14.88
CA GLY A 633 -2.55 7.49 15.49
C GLY A 633 -1.65 8.38 16.35
N SER A 634 -0.41 7.96 16.64
CA SER A 634 0.60 8.78 17.32
C SER A 634 1.55 9.51 16.36
N SER A 635 1.43 9.32 15.02
CA SER A 635 2.43 9.72 14.02
C SER A 635 3.83 9.19 14.34
N GLN A 636 4.16 7.99 13.85
CA GLN A 636 5.39 7.25 14.20
C GLN A 636 6.67 8.09 14.06
N ARG A 637 6.74 8.95 13.04
CA ARG A 637 7.79 9.95 12.84
C ARG A 637 7.17 11.27 12.42
N HIS A 638 7.59 12.38 13.01
CA HIS A 638 7.07 13.70 12.66
C HIS A 638 8.15 14.79 12.72
N VAL A 639 7.82 15.93 12.12
CA VAL A 639 8.43 17.24 12.40
C VAL A 639 7.28 18.17 12.78
N ASP A 640 7.50 19.15 13.66
CA ASP A 640 6.52 20.21 13.92
C ASP A 640 7.14 21.57 13.64
N LEU A 641 6.65 22.24 12.60
CA LEU A 641 7.17 23.54 12.19
C LEU A 641 6.90 24.64 13.23
N ARG A 642 6.02 24.40 14.22
CA ARG A 642 5.87 25.30 15.38
C ARG A 642 7.18 25.48 16.17
N GLU A 643 8.01 24.44 16.23
CA GLU A 643 9.29 24.48 16.94
C GLU A 643 10.37 25.31 16.20
N PHE A 644 10.13 25.64 14.92
CA PHE A 644 11.04 26.45 14.11
C PHE A 644 10.83 27.98 14.32
N GLY A 645 9.87 28.37 15.17
CA GLY A 645 9.50 29.77 15.43
C GLY A 645 8.79 30.40 14.22
N ASP A 646 9.38 31.47 13.65
CA ASP A 646 9.04 31.89 12.29
C ASP A 646 9.58 30.85 11.30
N TRP A 647 8.78 29.82 11.09
CA TRP A 647 9.13 28.66 10.30
C TRP A 647 9.37 29.01 8.83
N VAL A 648 8.60 29.94 8.26
CA VAL A 648 8.77 30.37 6.86
C VAL A 648 10.14 31.03 6.68
N GLN A 649 10.57 31.88 7.61
CA GLN A 649 11.92 32.47 7.56
C GLN A 649 13.01 31.48 7.97
N LYS A 650 12.73 30.49 8.83
CA LYS A 650 13.68 29.40 9.15
C LYS A 650 13.96 28.52 7.94
N LEU A 651 12.94 28.13 7.17
CA LEU A 651 13.11 27.38 5.91
C LEU A 651 13.96 28.15 4.90
N LYS A 652 13.69 29.46 4.72
CA LYS A 652 14.50 30.35 3.86
C LYS A 652 15.95 30.51 4.33
N ARG A 653 16.21 30.47 5.65
CA ARG A 653 17.58 30.42 6.18
C ARG A 653 18.25 29.09 5.85
N LEU A 654 17.63 27.96 6.19
CA LEU A 654 18.16 26.61 5.88
C LEU A 654 18.51 26.45 4.40
N GLU A 655 17.65 26.92 3.50
CA GLU A 655 17.90 26.93 2.06
C GLU A 655 19.10 27.81 1.67
N LYS A 656 19.15 29.05 2.16
CA LYS A 656 20.23 29.99 1.86
C LYS A 656 21.57 29.47 2.37
N ASP A 657 21.59 28.94 3.59
CA ASP A 657 22.78 28.44 4.26
C ASP A 657 23.29 27.18 3.50
N TRP A 658 22.40 26.23 3.18
CA TRP A 658 22.72 25.10 2.30
C TRP A 658 23.28 25.54 0.94
N THR A 659 22.61 26.47 0.26
CA THR A 659 23.03 26.97 -1.05
C THR A 659 24.40 27.65 -0.98
N THR A 660 24.69 28.34 0.14
CA THR A 660 25.98 29.00 0.39
C THR A 660 27.11 28.00 0.60
N GLU A 661 26.89 26.90 1.33
CA GLU A 661 27.91 25.85 1.48
C GLU A 661 28.05 24.99 0.22
N PHE A 662 26.94 24.65 -0.45
CA PHE A 662 26.95 23.86 -1.68
C PHE A 662 27.66 24.59 -2.85
N ALA A 663 27.58 25.93 -2.89
CA ALA A 663 28.35 26.74 -3.84
C ALA A 663 29.87 26.71 -3.60
N LYS A 664 30.33 26.40 -2.39
CA LYS A 664 31.77 26.21 -2.08
C LYS A 664 32.26 24.81 -2.46
N ALA A 665 31.38 23.82 -2.51
CA ALA A 665 31.69 22.44 -2.86
C ALA A 665 31.90 22.30 -4.38
N THR A 666 33.15 22.49 -4.82
CA THR A 666 33.53 22.46 -6.23
C THR A 666 33.71 21.05 -6.78
N THR A 667 34.17 20.13 -5.94
CA THR A 667 34.44 18.72 -6.28
C THR A 667 33.27 17.80 -5.93
N HIS A 668 33.21 16.64 -6.59
CA HIS A 668 32.26 15.59 -6.25
C HIS A 668 32.43 15.09 -4.80
N ALA A 669 33.65 15.06 -4.27
CA ALA A 669 33.94 14.63 -2.91
C ALA A 669 33.39 15.59 -1.85
N GLU A 670 33.56 16.90 -2.04
CA GLU A 670 33.00 17.93 -1.15
C GLU A 670 31.46 17.90 -1.16
N ARG A 671 30.85 17.78 -2.36
CA ARG A 671 29.38 17.67 -2.48
C ARG A 671 28.87 16.41 -1.80
N ALA A 672 29.59 15.29 -1.91
CA ALA A 672 29.24 14.05 -1.24
C ALA A 672 29.38 14.16 0.29
N ALA A 673 30.32 14.96 0.80
CA ALA A 673 30.43 15.24 2.23
C ALA A 673 29.22 16.06 2.74
N LEU A 674 28.79 17.09 2.01
CA LEU A 674 27.60 17.88 2.35
C LEU A 674 26.32 17.02 2.37
N TYR A 675 26.12 16.17 1.36
CA TYR A 675 24.96 15.27 1.35
C TYR A 675 25.01 14.21 2.46
N ARG A 676 26.20 13.73 2.85
CA ARG A 676 26.35 12.81 3.99
C ARG A 676 26.01 13.44 5.33
N ASP A 677 26.38 14.70 5.56
CA ASP A 677 25.90 15.42 6.76
C ASP A 677 24.38 15.61 6.71
N LEU A 678 23.84 16.10 5.57
CA LEU A 678 22.42 16.41 5.41
C LEU A 678 21.50 15.21 5.73
N ILE A 679 21.88 14.00 5.31
CA ILE A 679 21.09 12.78 5.55
C ILE A 679 21.49 12.04 6.84
N GLY A 680 22.56 12.47 7.52
CA GLY A 680 23.12 11.85 8.71
C GLY A 680 22.34 12.14 10.00
N LYS A 681 22.95 11.86 11.16
CA LYS A 681 22.35 12.14 12.46
C LYS A 681 22.04 13.63 12.63
N ARG A 682 20.96 13.95 13.35
CA ARG A 682 20.59 15.36 13.64
C ARG A 682 21.69 16.10 14.40
N ASN A 683 22.19 15.47 15.47
CA ASN A 683 23.14 16.06 16.43
C ASN A 683 24.51 15.36 16.39
N GLY A 684 25.17 15.37 15.22
CA GLY A 684 26.51 14.79 15.04
C GLY A 684 26.76 14.29 13.61
N PRO A 685 27.95 13.71 13.34
CA PRO A 685 28.23 13.03 12.08
C PRO A 685 27.34 11.78 11.90
N GLY A 686 27.03 11.44 10.65
CA GLY A 686 26.29 10.23 10.29
C GLY A 686 27.15 8.95 10.26
N SER A 687 26.56 7.86 9.78
CA SER A 687 27.21 6.53 9.64
C SER A 687 28.19 6.39 8.48
#